data_AF-B4DA47-F1
#
_entry.id   AF-B4DA47-F1
#
_cell.length_a   1.000
_cell.length_b   1.000
_cell.length_c   1.000
_cell.angle_alpha   90.00
_cell.angle_beta   90.00
_cell.angle_gamma   90.00
#
_symmetry.space_group_name_H-M   'P 1'
#
loop_
_entity.id
_entity.type
_entity.pdbx_description
1 polymer ?
#
loop_
_entity_poly.entity_id
_entity_poly.type
_entity_poly.pdbx_seq_one_letter_code
_entity_poly.pdbx_strand_id
1 'polypeptide(L)'
;MRQLITINLTTRNSDWVPPVLTFGESLTLQIRFTKTINGNPIEPNLSITGSKASFGNVDARPGGGKFALCFNNGNPDTNFTTADLSHDCTATQMQSAINAKTAVTGAYGTAAVKKVEGSWLIRFGAGAVQVPIQIVDNSLWPVSFADIRAGTQIDNLWLHEVRLTQAPVAFVGGPPSIGLPSLPSFSVKIHGGAGSGQVWDTVQQLSIPSDFRGTYRIVKDNIRTELLAEDASADTIQAALVAALGSGIVVTLPFSQRFYVDLGGKYAGTDVAELTVEGGDAPAQDLFLTIPFDRLELASMLRSQPSVTLPLEIRIDCTEDGTGDPQEIVALYTQLTVQRPVALPILDSLATIDWLRLPSPKTYVGPGTANTLVGKVARVFSEQGDGATTVFDLAHDLATSDVEVFVRIDGANGVQLKNGVDYSAAITDDNHVTVTALTGAPAAGTWRISVIGFVDTAVWADDLTIAEDQVTNLPTDLSALQTAVTELQTLLPANASLPSGIAPSNATTIQLQPFSQILFAKDATGAPITDPTKLPTTKPPFLLPALNTTTSLGALPTSPLPDPAAGALYTTAAATLIPGGGHIRSSMSEAGGYVISDGRMNYPARKSGSKDSYYPIPFEIPIFGGTDDILINDMMFPAGKTLTFLGKLSLQILKGTSEAEYLFVIEQGLITQETTPGTPDANLLDITWQTATPLVSQIVRVGPAIQTFGFGCTIANTNGTVFTANGMIYQRVLSATANVQQTANFALRAMFRNFDTKNSVTDARGWLSWSLLQPDNGILGISIS
;
A
#
# COMPACT_ATOMS: atom_id res chain seq x y z
N MET A 1 -5.94 -2.53 -20.31
CA MET A 1 -6.50 -2.48 -21.67
C MET A 1 -7.40 -3.70 -21.90
N ARG A 2 -8.60 -3.55 -22.48
CA ARG A 2 -9.53 -4.66 -22.79
C ARG A 2 -9.58 -4.93 -24.31
N GLN A 3 -9.44 -6.18 -24.72
CA GLN A 3 -9.44 -6.62 -26.12
C GLN A 3 -10.38 -7.82 -26.30
N LEU A 4 -11.23 -7.79 -27.33
CA LEU A 4 -12.04 -8.94 -27.74
C LEU A 4 -11.25 -9.78 -28.75
N ILE A 5 -11.15 -11.08 -28.49
CA ILE A 5 -10.45 -12.05 -29.33
C ILE A 5 -11.44 -13.16 -29.68
N THR A 6 -11.55 -13.46 -30.97
CA THR A 6 -12.22 -14.69 -31.43
C THR A 6 -11.17 -15.72 -31.81
N ILE A 7 -11.27 -16.91 -31.21
CA ILE A 7 -10.36 -18.04 -31.41
C ILE A 7 -11.16 -19.16 -32.08
N ASN A 8 -10.65 -19.66 -33.21
CA ASN A 8 -11.21 -20.83 -33.84
C ASN A 8 -10.51 -22.09 -33.30
N LEU A 9 -11.24 -22.92 -32.56
CA LEU A 9 -10.72 -24.13 -31.93
C LEU A 9 -10.36 -25.24 -32.94
N THR A 10 -10.93 -25.23 -34.15
CA THR A 10 -10.55 -26.19 -35.20
C THR A 10 -9.18 -25.85 -35.78
N THR A 11 -8.93 -24.58 -36.07
CA THR A 11 -7.68 -24.11 -36.72
C THR A 11 -6.61 -23.64 -35.73
N ARG A 12 -6.97 -23.49 -34.44
CA ARG A 12 -6.13 -22.95 -33.36
C ARG A 12 -5.59 -21.55 -33.65
N ASN A 13 -6.32 -20.78 -34.44
CA ASN A 13 -5.92 -19.47 -34.91
C ASN A 13 -6.91 -18.37 -34.47
N SER A 14 -6.41 -17.14 -34.51
CA SER A 14 -7.16 -15.91 -34.32
C SER A 14 -6.63 -14.85 -35.29
N ASP A 15 -7.51 -13.97 -35.77
CA ASP A 15 -7.12 -12.77 -36.52
C ASP A 15 -6.65 -11.63 -35.60
N TRP A 16 -6.59 -11.88 -34.29
CA TRP A 16 -6.14 -10.90 -33.31
C TRP A 16 -4.66 -10.57 -33.50
N VAL A 17 -4.38 -9.27 -33.67
CA VAL A 17 -3.03 -8.72 -33.66
C VAL A 17 -2.72 -8.23 -32.24
N PRO A 18 -1.75 -8.85 -31.54
CA PRO A 18 -1.42 -8.45 -30.17
C PRO A 18 -0.91 -7.00 -30.12
N PRO A 19 -1.38 -6.17 -29.18
CA PRO A 19 -0.83 -4.83 -29.00
C PRO A 19 0.58 -4.92 -28.40
N VAL A 20 1.35 -3.86 -28.61
CA VAL A 20 2.58 -3.65 -27.83
C VAL A 20 2.17 -3.10 -26.47
N LEU A 21 2.59 -3.76 -25.40
CA LEU A 21 2.29 -3.36 -24.02
C LEU A 21 3.50 -2.70 -23.37
N THR A 22 3.26 -1.93 -22.32
CA THR A 22 4.31 -1.39 -21.44
C THR A 22 4.34 -2.13 -20.11
N PHE A 23 5.52 -2.35 -19.55
CA PHE A 23 5.65 -2.93 -18.20
C PHE A 23 4.83 -2.13 -17.17
N GLY A 24 4.09 -2.85 -16.32
CA GLY A 24 3.13 -2.29 -15.36
C GLY A 24 1.69 -2.26 -15.86
N GLU A 25 1.44 -2.44 -17.16
CA GLU A 25 0.07 -2.53 -17.69
C GLU A 25 -0.58 -3.90 -17.43
N SER A 26 -1.90 -3.95 -17.60
CA SER A 26 -2.67 -5.20 -17.61
C SER A 26 -3.41 -5.38 -18.94
N LEU A 27 -3.37 -6.60 -19.47
CA LEU A 27 -4.13 -7.00 -20.66
C LEU A 27 -5.32 -7.85 -20.24
N THR A 28 -6.52 -7.33 -20.47
CA THR A 28 -7.77 -8.07 -20.29
C THR A 28 -8.23 -8.59 -21.64
N LEU A 29 -8.28 -9.90 -21.79
CA LEU A 29 -8.77 -10.60 -22.96
C LEU A 29 -10.19 -11.07 -22.70
N GLN A 30 -11.12 -10.61 -23.53
CA GLN A 30 -12.45 -11.20 -23.68
C GLN A 30 -12.33 -12.20 -24.83
N ILE A 31 -12.41 -13.49 -24.51
CA ILE A 31 -12.12 -14.57 -25.43
C ILE A 31 -13.42 -15.25 -25.82
N ARG A 32 -13.61 -15.36 -27.12
CA ARG A 32 -14.73 -16.02 -27.77
C ARG A 32 -14.24 -17.21 -28.55
N PHE A 33 -14.93 -18.33 -28.43
CA PHE A 33 -14.58 -19.56 -29.14
C PHE A 33 -15.50 -19.79 -30.32
N THR A 34 -14.92 -20.22 -31.44
CA THR A 34 -15.63 -20.71 -32.63
C THR A 34 -15.06 -22.05 -33.05
N LYS A 35 -15.81 -22.84 -33.81
CA LYS A 35 -15.38 -24.11 -34.39
C LYS A 35 -15.88 -24.14 -35.84
N THR A 36 -15.07 -24.65 -36.75
CA THR A 36 -15.50 -24.81 -38.15
C THR A 36 -16.15 -26.18 -38.32
N ILE A 37 -17.44 -26.19 -38.69
CA ILE A 37 -18.18 -27.41 -39.09
C ILE A 37 -18.71 -27.21 -40.50
N ASN A 38 -18.39 -28.15 -41.41
CA ASN A 38 -18.80 -28.10 -42.82
C ASN A 38 -18.45 -26.76 -43.53
N GLY A 39 -17.34 -26.14 -43.16
CA GLY A 39 -16.87 -24.87 -43.74
C GLY A 39 -17.48 -23.61 -43.11
N ASN A 40 -18.46 -23.73 -42.21
CA ASN A 40 -19.06 -22.59 -41.51
C ASN A 40 -18.50 -22.47 -40.09
N PRO A 41 -18.12 -21.26 -39.62
CA PRO A 41 -17.81 -21.03 -38.23
C PRO A 41 -19.10 -21.07 -37.41
N ILE A 42 -19.12 -21.89 -36.36
CA ILE A 42 -20.19 -21.95 -35.37
C ILE A 42 -19.62 -21.70 -33.98
N GLU A 43 -20.44 -21.25 -33.04
CA GLU A 43 -20.04 -21.12 -31.64
C GLU A 43 -20.33 -22.42 -30.89
N PRO A 44 -19.30 -23.13 -30.39
CA PRO A 44 -19.52 -24.35 -29.64
C PRO A 44 -20.06 -24.04 -28.24
N ASN A 45 -20.93 -24.90 -27.72
CA ASN A 45 -21.34 -24.86 -26.32
C ASN A 45 -20.30 -25.57 -25.46
N LEU A 46 -19.42 -24.79 -24.82
CA LEU A 46 -18.32 -25.31 -24.01
C LEU A 46 -18.60 -25.14 -22.54
N SER A 47 -18.46 -26.22 -21.78
CA SER A 47 -18.36 -26.15 -20.32
C SER A 47 -16.89 -26.02 -19.95
N ILE A 48 -16.46 -24.82 -19.59
CA ILE A 48 -15.07 -24.52 -19.21
C ILE A 48 -14.91 -24.73 -17.71
N THR A 49 -14.03 -25.64 -17.32
CA THR A 49 -13.74 -25.96 -15.91
C THR A 49 -12.44 -25.32 -15.41
N GLY A 50 -11.54 -24.99 -16.32
CA GLY A 50 -10.25 -24.37 -16.04
C GLY A 50 -9.79 -23.46 -17.16
N SER A 51 -9.07 -22.39 -16.81
CA SER A 51 -8.44 -21.50 -17.78
C SER A 51 -7.10 -20.99 -17.28
N LYS A 52 -6.17 -20.82 -18.21
CA LYS A 52 -4.83 -20.29 -17.94
C LYS A 52 -4.37 -19.44 -19.11
N ALA A 53 -3.83 -18.27 -18.82
CA ALA A 53 -3.01 -17.53 -19.78
C ALA A 53 -1.61 -17.32 -19.21
N SER A 54 -0.61 -17.54 -20.04
CA SER A 54 0.80 -17.43 -19.66
C SER A 54 1.59 -16.73 -20.75
N PHE A 55 2.36 -15.72 -20.34
CA PHE A 55 3.31 -14.99 -21.16
C PHE A 55 4.72 -15.42 -20.76
N GLY A 56 5.49 -15.95 -21.70
CA GLY A 56 6.81 -16.54 -21.48
C GLY A 56 6.98 -17.85 -22.21
N ASN A 57 8.21 -18.37 -22.27
CA ASN A 57 8.49 -19.64 -22.93
C ASN A 57 7.96 -20.83 -22.11
N VAL A 58 6.65 -21.05 -22.15
CA VAL A 58 5.98 -22.17 -21.52
C VAL A 58 6.64 -23.46 -22.04
N ASP A 59 7.02 -24.35 -21.10
CA ASP A 59 7.72 -25.61 -21.40
C ASP A 59 9.18 -25.49 -21.93
N ALA A 60 9.81 -24.31 -21.89
CA ALA A 60 11.25 -24.22 -22.11
C ALA A 60 12.04 -24.83 -20.94
N ARG A 61 13.22 -25.38 -21.24
CA ARG A 61 14.13 -25.91 -20.21
C ARG A 61 14.96 -24.79 -19.56
N PRO A 62 15.31 -24.91 -18.27
CA PRO A 62 16.31 -24.02 -17.67
C PRO A 62 17.62 -24.06 -18.46
N GLY A 63 18.34 -22.95 -18.48
CA GLY A 63 19.67 -22.84 -19.10
C GLY A 63 20.83 -23.06 -18.11
N GLY A 64 20.53 -23.22 -16.82
CA GLY A 64 21.54 -23.40 -15.76
C GLY A 64 20.93 -23.71 -14.39
N GLY A 65 21.80 -23.90 -13.40
CA GLY A 65 21.42 -24.10 -12.00
C GLY A 65 21.31 -25.57 -11.56
N LYS A 66 20.85 -25.76 -10.33
CA LYS A 66 20.70 -27.09 -9.70
C LYS A 66 19.32 -27.25 -9.03
N PHE A 67 18.94 -28.49 -8.79
CA PHE A 67 17.73 -28.88 -8.08
C PHE A 67 17.93 -30.19 -7.32
N ALA A 68 17.16 -30.45 -6.27
CA ALA A 68 17.08 -31.74 -5.62
C ALA A 68 15.66 -32.30 -5.67
N LEU A 69 15.52 -33.63 -5.57
CA LEU A 69 14.23 -34.31 -5.52
C LEU A 69 14.00 -34.88 -4.13
N CYS A 70 12.82 -34.65 -3.57
CA CYS A 70 12.34 -35.24 -2.32
C CYS A 70 11.27 -36.29 -2.61
N PHE A 71 11.36 -37.45 -1.94
CA PHE A 71 10.48 -38.61 -2.16
C PHE A 71 9.54 -38.93 -0.98
N ASN A 72 9.36 -38.00 -0.06
CA ASN A 72 8.38 -38.13 1.03
C ASN A 72 7.25 -37.10 0.86
N ASN A 73 6.12 -37.33 1.52
CA ASN A 73 4.94 -36.44 1.44
C ASN A 73 5.06 -35.26 2.43
N GLY A 74 6.23 -34.61 2.51
CA GLY A 74 6.53 -33.62 3.54
C GLY A 74 7.84 -32.83 3.31
N ASN A 75 8.26 -32.08 4.34
CA ASN A 75 9.44 -31.20 4.29
C ASN A 75 10.72 -31.95 3.88
N PRO A 76 11.66 -31.29 3.18
CA PRO A 76 12.95 -31.87 2.81
C PRO A 76 13.66 -32.46 4.03
N ASP A 77 13.98 -33.74 3.95
CA ASP A 77 14.84 -34.46 4.89
C ASP A 77 16.00 -35.10 4.12
N THR A 78 17.17 -35.08 4.74
CA THR A 78 18.42 -35.71 4.29
C THR A 78 18.26 -37.16 3.83
N ASN A 79 17.32 -37.92 4.41
CA ASN A 79 17.10 -39.33 4.10
C ASN A 79 16.27 -39.56 2.82
N PHE A 80 15.38 -38.63 2.47
CA PHE A 80 14.46 -38.74 1.32
C PHE A 80 14.75 -37.73 0.21
N THR A 81 15.75 -36.87 0.39
CA THR A 81 16.15 -35.83 -0.57
C THR A 81 17.44 -36.22 -1.26
N THR A 82 17.50 -36.15 -2.60
CA THR A 82 18.74 -36.36 -3.36
C THR A 82 19.79 -35.29 -3.03
N ALA A 83 21.05 -35.54 -3.35
CA ALA A 83 21.99 -34.42 -3.51
C ALA A 83 21.58 -33.53 -4.70
N ASP A 84 22.11 -32.30 -4.74
CA ASP A 84 21.86 -31.37 -5.85
C ASP A 84 22.23 -31.98 -7.20
N LEU A 85 21.24 -32.05 -8.08
CA LEU A 85 21.35 -32.43 -9.48
C LEU A 85 21.48 -31.17 -10.33
N SER A 86 22.37 -31.21 -11.34
CA SER A 86 22.45 -30.12 -12.32
C SER A 86 21.23 -30.12 -13.24
N HIS A 87 20.80 -28.95 -13.70
CA HIS A 87 19.63 -28.76 -14.57
C HIS A 87 19.58 -29.68 -15.81
N ASP A 88 20.74 -30.13 -16.29
CA ASP A 88 20.93 -30.96 -17.47
C ASP A 88 21.35 -32.41 -17.16
N CYS A 89 21.26 -32.86 -15.90
CA CYS A 89 21.80 -34.15 -15.47
C CYS A 89 21.34 -35.34 -16.34
N THR A 90 22.22 -36.32 -16.51
CA THR A 90 21.94 -37.54 -17.28
C THR A 90 20.98 -38.45 -16.52
N ALA A 91 20.36 -39.41 -17.22
CA ALA A 91 19.53 -40.42 -16.60
C ALA A 91 20.29 -41.22 -15.53
N THR A 92 21.55 -41.57 -15.80
CA THR A 92 22.43 -42.28 -14.86
C THR A 92 22.71 -41.45 -13.62
N GLN A 93 23.00 -40.15 -13.76
CA GLN A 93 23.26 -39.27 -12.63
C GLN A 93 22.03 -39.14 -11.73
N MET A 94 20.84 -38.94 -12.32
CA MET A 94 19.59 -38.91 -11.56
C MET A 94 19.33 -40.26 -10.86
N GLN A 95 19.50 -41.38 -11.57
CA GLN A 95 19.34 -42.71 -11.00
C GLN A 95 20.27 -42.96 -9.82
N SER A 96 21.55 -42.62 -9.96
CA SER A 96 22.55 -42.77 -8.89
C SER A 96 22.21 -41.90 -7.69
N ALA A 97 21.77 -40.66 -7.90
CA ALA A 97 21.42 -39.74 -6.81
C ALA A 97 20.19 -40.22 -6.02
N ILE A 98 19.20 -40.81 -6.69
CA ILE A 98 18.02 -41.40 -6.05
C ILE A 98 18.42 -42.66 -5.28
N ASN A 99 19.14 -43.58 -5.93
CA ASN A 99 19.50 -44.87 -5.33
C ASN A 99 20.56 -44.77 -4.22
N ALA A 100 21.27 -43.65 -4.11
CA ALA A 100 22.16 -43.37 -2.98
C ALA A 100 21.38 -43.16 -1.67
N LYS A 101 20.06 -42.90 -1.73
CA LYS A 101 19.22 -42.66 -0.56
C LYS A 101 18.57 -43.97 -0.11
N THR A 102 19.20 -44.61 0.88
CA THR A 102 18.80 -45.93 1.39
C THR A 102 17.36 -45.97 1.92
N ALA A 103 16.86 -44.87 2.49
CA ALA A 103 15.48 -44.75 2.94
C ALA A 103 14.48 -44.77 1.77
N VAL A 104 14.83 -44.15 0.63
CA VAL A 104 14.02 -44.18 -0.60
C VAL A 104 14.02 -45.59 -1.20
N THR A 105 15.19 -46.22 -1.33
CA THR A 105 15.29 -47.58 -1.88
C THR A 105 14.68 -48.64 -0.97
N GLY A 106 14.74 -48.43 0.35
CA GLY A 106 14.13 -49.31 1.34
C GLY A 106 12.59 -49.21 1.35
N ALA A 107 12.04 -48.02 1.13
CA ALA A 107 10.60 -47.80 1.10
C ALA A 107 9.95 -48.14 -0.25
N TYR A 108 10.62 -47.83 -1.36
CA TYR A 108 10.02 -47.89 -2.70
C TYR A 108 10.75 -48.81 -3.69
N GLY A 109 11.87 -49.40 -3.30
CA GLY A 109 12.75 -50.18 -4.18
C GLY A 109 13.71 -49.30 -4.99
N THR A 110 14.61 -49.94 -5.74
CA THR A 110 15.58 -49.22 -6.58
C THR A 110 14.89 -48.49 -7.72
N ALA A 111 15.30 -47.25 -7.98
CA ALA A 111 14.82 -46.47 -9.11
C ALA A 111 15.57 -46.84 -10.39
N ALA A 112 14.82 -46.95 -11.48
CA ALA A 112 15.30 -46.97 -12.85
C ALA A 112 14.86 -45.66 -13.55
N VAL A 113 15.81 -44.96 -14.17
CA VAL A 113 15.56 -43.65 -14.79
C VAL A 113 15.89 -43.67 -16.27
N LYS A 114 15.00 -43.10 -17.10
CA LYS A 114 15.23 -42.85 -18.53
C LYS A 114 15.00 -41.37 -18.83
N LYS A 115 15.87 -40.75 -19.63
CA LYS A 115 15.68 -39.38 -20.11
C LYS A 115 15.04 -39.42 -21.50
N VAL A 116 13.91 -38.71 -21.69
CA VAL A 116 13.15 -38.64 -22.95
C VAL A 116 12.69 -37.20 -23.14
N GLU A 117 13.00 -36.58 -24.28
CA GLU A 117 12.50 -35.23 -24.65
C GLU A 117 12.68 -34.15 -23.57
N GLY A 118 13.78 -34.24 -22.83
CA GLY A 118 14.10 -33.29 -21.75
C GLY A 118 13.34 -33.52 -20.44
N SER A 119 12.60 -34.63 -20.32
CA SER A 119 12.02 -35.14 -19.07
C SER A 119 12.79 -36.36 -18.57
N TRP A 120 12.66 -36.65 -17.28
CA TRP A 120 13.11 -37.90 -16.67
C TRP A 120 11.91 -38.76 -16.29
N LEU A 121 11.87 -39.95 -16.85
CA LEU A 121 10.90 -40.99 -16.54
C LEU A 121 11.49 -41.92 -15.48
N ILE A 122 10.84 -42.00 -14.33
CA ILE A 122 11.32 -42.71 -13.14
C ILE A 122 10.35 -43.83 -12.78
N ARG A 123 10.87 -45.05 -12.65
CA ARG A 123 10.16 -46.21 -12.11
C ARG A 123 10.88 -46.70 -10.85
N PHE A 124 10.14 -46.90 -9.77
CA PHE A 124 10.67 -47.44 -8.50
C PHE A 124 10.32 -48.92 -8.37
N GLY A 125 11.33 -49.75 -8.07
CA GLY A 125 11.19 -51.20 -8.04
C GLY A 125 10.59 -51.75 -9.34
N ALA A 126 9.59 -52.62 -9.22
CA ALA A 126 8.83 -53.12 -10.36
C ALA A 126 7.75 -52.14 -10.87
N GLY A 127 7.54 -50.99 -10.23
CA GLY A 127 6.44 -50.05 -10.51
C GLY A 127 5.15 -50.33 -9.72
N ALA A 128 5.23 -51.03 -8.59
CA ALA A 128 4.07 -51.49 -7.82
C ALA A 128 3.37 -50.41 -6.97
N VAL A 129 4.04 -49.29 -6.69
CA VAL A 129 3.55 -48.22 -5.79
C VAL A 129 3.77 -46.85 -6.41
N GLN A 130 2.81 -45.94 -6.22
CA GLN A 130 2.95 -44.53 -6.56
C GLN A 130 3.84 -43.85 -5.51
N VAL A 131 4.89 -43.16 -5.97
CA VAL A 131 5.86 -42.49 -5.11
C VAL A 131 5.61 -40.99 -5.14
N PRO A 132 5.48 -40.31 -3.99
CA PRO A 132 5.42 -38.85 -3.97
C PRO A 132 6.78 -38.30 -4.41
N ILE A 133 6.80 -37.37 -5.37
CA ILE A 133 8.02 -36.69 -5.82
C ILE A 133 7.78 -35.20 -5.73
N GLN A 134 8.73 -34.46 -5.18
CA GLN A 134 8.74 -33.01 -5.08
C GLN A 134 10.12 -32.46 -5.42
N ILE A 135 10.18 -31.24 -5.95
CA ILE A 135 11.45 -30.53 -6.10
C ILE A 135 11.74 -29.73 -4.83
N VAL A 136 12.97 -29.85 -4.32
CA VAL A 136 13.50 -29.10 -3.18
C VAL A 136 14.85 -28.49 -3.59
N ASP A 137 15.29 -27.44 -2.91
CA ASP A 137 16.57 -26.75 -3.20
C ASP A 137 16.75 -26.35 -4.68
N ASN A 138 15.75 -25.64 -5.21
CA ASN A 138 15.71 -25.21 -6.60
C ASN A 138 16.46 -23.89 -6.82
N SER A 139 17.55 -23.95 -7.57
CA SER A 139 18.38 -22.81 -8.00
C SER A 139 18.45 -22.68 -9.52
N LEU A 140 17.45 -23.20 -10.23
CA LEU A 140 17.39 -23.21 -11.69
C LEU A 140 17.28 -21.79 -12.28
N TRP A 141 17.98 -21.57 -13.40
CA TRP A 141 18.01 -20.29 -14.09
C TRP A 141 17.76 -20.44 -15.60
N PRO A 142 16.91 -19.62 -16.25
CA PRO A 142 15.93 -18.69 -15.65
C PRO A 142 15.02 -19.40 -14.64
N VAL A 143 14.31 -18.63 -13.79
CA VAL A 143 13.41 -19.18 -12.77
C VAL A 143 12.54 -20.28 -13.39
N SER A 144 12.71 -21.51 -12.90
CA SER A 144 12.09 -22.71 -13.44
C SER A 144 11.57 -23.56 -12.30
N PHE A 145 10.63 -24.45 -12.58
CA PHE A 145 10.11 -25.43 -11.62
C PHE A 145 10.10 -26.83 -12.23
N ALA A 146 9.83 -27.85 -11.43
CA ALA A 146 9.57 -29.19 -11.92
C ALA A 146 8.06 -29.42 -12.04
N ASP A 147 7.58 -29.65 -13.25
CA ASP A 147 6.30 -30.31 -13.48
C ASP A 147 6.47 -31.80 -13.20
N ILE A 148 5.74 -32.29 -12.19
CA ILE A 148 5.83 -33.68 -11.72
C ILE A 148 4.49 -34.33 -11.99
N ARG A 149 4.48 -35.24 -12.97
CA ARG A 149 3.30 -36.03 -13.29
C ARG A 149 3.43 -37.38 -12.60
N ALA A 150 2.87 -37.45 -11.40
CA ALA A 150 2.74 -38.69 -10.66
C ALA A 150 1.41 -39.34 -11.02
N GLY A 151 1.38 -40.25 -11.99
CA GLY A 151 0.26 -41.19 -12.05
C GLY A 151 -0.27 -41.60 -13.41
N THR A 152 0.57 -42.01 -14.35
CA THR A 152 0.08 -42.89 -15.42
C THR A 152 0.43 -44.33 -15.08
N GLN A 153 -0.57 -45.17 -14.83
CA GLN A 153 -0.39 -46.61 -14.85
C GLN A 153 -0.27 -47.05 -16.30
N ILE A 154 0.90 -47.50 -16.70
CA ILE A 154 1.11 -48.17 -17.98
C ILE A 154 1.31 -49.65 -17.65
N ASP A 155 0.44 -50.52 -18.17
CA ASP A 155 0.44 -51.96 -17.89
C ASP A 155 0.37 -52.28 -16.38
N ASN A 156 -0.47 -51.57 -15.62
CA ASN A 156 -0.60 -51.67 -14.14
C ASN A 156 0.67 -51.29 -13.34
N LEU A 157 1.61 -50.58 -13.96
CA LEU A 157 2.85 -50.15 -13.31
C LEU A 157 2.94 -48.63 -13.29
N TRP A 158 3.29 -48.08 -12.13
CA TRP A 158 3.46 -46.64 -11.93
C TRP A 158 4.72 -46.12 -12.64
N LEU A 159 4.54 -45.09 -13.46
CA LEU A 159 5.60 -44.30 -14.07
C LEU A 159 5.46 -42.84 -13.62
N HIS A 160 6.59 -42.22 -13.26
CA HIS A 160 6.63 -40.83 -12.83
C HIS A 160 7.43 -40.03 -13.85
N GLU A 161 6.89 -38.91 -14.31
CA GLU A 161 7.61 -37.96 -15.16
C GLU A 161 8.01 -36.74 -14.32
N VAL A 162 9.31 -36.42 -14.35
CA VAL A 162 9.85 -35.15 -13.83
C VAL A 162 10.31 -34.32 -15.02
N ARG A 163 9.75 -33.13 -15.18
CA ARG A 163 10.04 -32.24 -16.30
C ARG A 163 10.35 -30.84 -15.79
N LEU A 164 11.54 -30.32 -16.07
CA LEU A 164 11.88 -28.95 -15.70
C LEU A 164 11.29 -27.98 -16.72
N THR A 165 10.60 -26.95 -16.25
CA THR A 165 9.91 -25.97 -17.09
C THR A 165 10.18 -24.55 -16.57
N GLN A 166 10.49 -23.64 -17.48
CA GLN A 166 10.66 -22.23 -17.14
C GLN A 166 9.34 -21.65 -16.64
N ALA A 167 9.42 -20.81 -15.61
CA ALA A 167 8.29 -20.05 -15.13
C ALA A 167 7.90 -18.98 -16.16
N PRO A 168 6.59 -18.83 -16.45
CA PRO A 168 6.14 -17.71 -17.26
C PRO A 168 6.42 -16.39 -16.53
N VAL A 169 6.78 -15.37 -17.29
CA VAL A 169 7.15 -14.04 -16.75
C VAL A 169 5.92 -13.21 -16.39
N ALA A 170 4.75 -13.59 -16.90
CA ALA A 170 3.44 -13.15 -16.41
C ALA A 170 2.42 -14.27 -16.66
N PHE A 171 1.49 -14.49 -15.73
CA PHE A 171 0.45 -15.50 -15.91
C PHE A 171 -0.79 -15.21 -15.05
N VAL A 172 -1.92 -15.76 -15.47
CA VAL A 172 -3.16 -15.87 -14.70
C VAL A 172 -3.70 -17.28 -14.89
N GLY A 173 -4.18 -17.89 -13.81
CA GLY A 173 -4.78 -19.22 -13.84
C GLY A 173 -5.78 -19.35 -12.70
N GLY A 174 -6.87 -20.09 -12.94
CA GLY A 174 -7.93 -20.27 -11.96
C GLY A 174 -9.26 -20.66 -12.59
N PRO A 175 -10.33 -20.75 -11.78
CA PRO A 175 -11.68 -20.92 -12.31
C PRO A 175 -11.99 -19.80 -13.30
N PRO A 176 -12.63 -20.11 -14.44
CA PRO A 176 -12.86 -19.13 -15.49
C PRO A 176 -13.73 -17.97 -14.96
N SER A 177 -13.34 -16.74 -15.28
CA SER A 177 -14.24 -15.61 -15.17
C SER A 177 -15.12 -15.61 -16.42
N ILE A 178 -16.38 -15.98 -16.22
CA ILE A 178 -17.37 -16.15 -17.27
C ILE A 178 -18.28 -14.93 -17.24
N GLY A 179 -18.35 -14.19 -18.35
CA GLY A 179 -19.30 -13.09 -18.50
C GLY A 179 -20.39 -13.47 -19.49
N LEU A 180 -21.64 -13.27 -19.09
CA LEU A 180 -22.74 -13.21 -20.04
C LEU A 180 -22.72 -11.82 -20.68
N PRO A 181 -22.92 -11.69 -22.01
CA PRO A 181 -23.14 -10.39 -22.62
C PRO A 181 -24.37 -9.73 -21.98
N SER A 182 -24.36 -8.39 -21.94
CA SER A 182 -25.48 -7.66 -21.35
C SER A 182 -26.75 -7.90 -22.18
N LEU A 183 -27.88 -8.13 -21.51
CA LEU A 183 -29.17 -8.18 -22.20
C LEU A 183 -29.52 -6.81 -22.78
N PRO A 184 -30.34 -6.74 -23.84
CA PRO A 184 -30.95 -5.49 -24.27
C PRO A 184 -31.68 -4.82 -23.10
N SER A 185 -31.72 -3.49 -23.09
CA SER A 185 -32.33 -2.73 -22.01
C SER A 185 -33.16 -1.57 -22.53
N PHE A 186 -34.12 -1.14 -21.73
CA PHE A 186 -34.86 0.08 -21.99
C PHE A 186 -34.28 1.24 -21.20
N SER A 187 -34.73 2.44 -21.56
CA SER A 187 -34.57 3.64 -20.76
C SER A 187 -35.67 4.61 -21.18
N VAL A 188 -36.31 5.28 -20.24
CA VAL A 188 -37.33 6.29 -20.57
C VAL A 188 -36.64 7.52 -21.16
N LYS A 189 -37.14 8.00 -22.30
CA LYS A 189 -36.69 9.24 -22.96
C LYS A 189 -37.68 10.38 -22.77
N ILE A 190 -38.98 10.07 -22.82
CA ILE A 190 -40.06 11.02 -22.62
C ILE A 190 -41.12 10.33 -21.76
N HIS A 191 -41.53 10.98 -20.68
CA HIS A 191 -42.66 10.55 -19.86
C HIS A 191 -43.97 10.98 -20.51
N GLY A 192 -44.92 10.05 -20.64
CA GLY A 192 -46.23 10.32 -21.22
C GLY A 192 -47.08 11.25 -20.35
N GLY A 193 -47.95 12.04 -20.97
CA GLY A 193 -48.79 13.00 -20.26
C GLY A 193 -49.74 13.77 -21.15
N ALA A 194 -50.52 14.66 -20.53
CA ALA A 194 -51.44 15.54 -21.23
C ALA A 194 -51.38 16.96 -20.65
N GLY A 195 -51.39 17.96 -21.53
CA GLY A 195 -51.33 19.37 -21.16
C GLY A 195 -51.83 20.27 -22.29
N SER A 196 -52.57 21.32 -21.95
CA SER A 196 -53.05 22.35 -22.91
C SER A 196 -53.78 21.79 -24.15
N GLY A 197 -54.54 20.70 -23.99
CA GLY A 197 -55.28 20.05 -25.08
C GLY A 197 -54.43 19.15 -25.99
N GLN A 198 -53.13 18.99 -25.70
CA GLN A 198 -52.25 18.04 -26.35
C GLN A 198 -51.99 16.84 -25.44
N VAL A 199 -51.96 15.67 -26.05
CA VAL A 199 -51.60 14.39 -25.43
C VAL A 199 -50.30 13.94 -26.08
N TRP A 200 -49.32 13.51 -25.29
CA TRP A 200 -48.10 12.92 -25.79
C TRP A 200 -47.82 11.61 -25.07
N ASP A 201 -47.23 10.69 -25.82
CA ASP A 201 -47.04 9.31 -25.43
C ASP A 201 -45.70 9.13 -24.70
N THR A 202 -45.58 8.03 -23.95
CA THR A 202 -44.30 7.68 -23.33
C THR A 202 -43.36 7.13 -24.41
N VAL A 203 -42.18 7.72 -24.54
CA VAL A 203 -41.14 7.23 -25.46
C VAL A 203 -40.02 6.59 -24.66
N GLN A 204 -39.72 5.33 -24.95
CA GLN A 204 -38.61 4.59 -24.35
C GLN A 204 -37.59 4.18 -25.42
N GLN A 205 -36.31 4.16 -25.07
CA GLN A 205 -35.25 3.69 -25.96
C GLN A 205 -34.87 2.26 -25.60
N LEU A 206 -35.14 1.32 -26.51
CA LEU A 206 -34.53 0.00 -26.48
C LEU A 206 -33.09 0.10 -27.01
N SER A 207 -32.13 -0.31 -26.21
CA SER A 207 -30.71 -0.38 -26.58
C SER A 207 -30.31 -1.85 -26.63
N ILE A 208 -29.87 -2.30 -27.80
CA ILE A 208 -29.30 -3.63 -27.99
C ILE A 208 -27.77 -3.47 -27.92
N PRO A 209 -27.09 -4.05 -26.92
CA PRO A 209 -25.63 -4.02 -26.86
C PRO A 209 -25.03 -4.63 -28.13
N SER A 210 -23.97 -4.03 -28.66
CA SER A 210 -23.32 -4.53 -29.87
C SER A 210 -22.69 -5.92 -29.71
N ASP A 211 -22.51 -6.36 -28.46
CA ASP A 211 -22.01 -7.68 -28.07
C ASP A 211 -23.12 -8.65 -27.64
N PHE A 212 -24.39 -8.21 -27.57
CA PHE A 212 -25.51 -9.10 -27.29
C PHE A 212 -25.72 -10.06 -28.46
N ARG A 213 -25.79 -11.35 -28.15
CA ARG A 213 -26.14 -12.37 -29.13
C ARG A 213 -27.13 -13.38 -28.60
N GLY A 214 -28.01 -13.85 -29.47
CA GLY A 214 -29.11 -14.73 -29.12
C GLY A 214 -30.47 -14.05 -29.22
N THR A 215 -31.45 -14.59 -28.52
CA THR A 215 -32.83 -14.13 -28.61
C THR A 215 -33.27 -13.46 -27.31
N TYR A 216 -34.14 -12.46 -27.42
CA TYR A 216 -34.71 -11.76 -26.27
C TYR A 216 -36.20 -11.56 -26.44
N ARG A 217 -36.90 -11.26 -25.35
CA ARG A 217 -38.31 -10.88 -25.35
C ARG A 217 -38.52 -9.64 -24.50
N ILE A 218 -39.43 -8.78 -24.93
CA ILE A 218 -39.79 -7.56 -24.21
C ILE A 218 -40.98 -7.90 -23.30
N VAL A 219 -40.94 -7.39 -22.07
CA VAL A 219 -41.89 -7.73 -21.01
C VAL A 219 -42.51 -6.48 -20.42
N LYS A 220 -43.84 -6.50 -20.30
CA LYS A 220 -44.64 -5.50 -19.58
C LYS A 220 -45.68 -6.22 -18.74
N ASP A 221 -45.66 -6.03 -17.42
CA ASP A 221 -46.65 -6.61 -16.49
C ASP A 221 -46.88 -8.13 -16.69
N ASN A 222 -45.80 -8.89 -16.90
CA ASN A 222 -45.78 -10.34 -17.23
C ASN A 222 -46.31 -10.74 -18.62
N ILE A 223 -46.72 -9.79 -19.47
CA ILE A 223 -47.01 -10.04 -20.88
C ILE A 223 -45.69 -10.00 -21.66
N ARG A 224 -45.46 -11.00 -22.50
CA ARG A 224 -44.21 -11.20 -23.25
C ARG A 224 -44.46 -11.11 -24.75
N THR A 225 -43.51 -10.50 -25.46
CA THR A 225 -43.44 -10.63 -26.92
C THR A 225 -43.02 -12.05 -27.32
N GLU A 226 -43.13 -12.37 -28.61
CA GLU A 226 -42.38 -13.47 -29.20
C GLU A 226 -40.86 -13.23 -29.08
N LEU A 227 -40.07 -14.28 -29.34
CA LEU A 227 -38.61 -14.19 -29.33
C LEU A 227 -38.13 -13.35 -30.50
N LEU A 228 -37.37 -12.31 -30.18
CA LEU A 228 -36.72 -11.40 -31.12
C LEU A 228 -35.24 -11.77 -31.23
N ALA A 229 -34.73 -11.81 -32.45
CA ALA A 229 -33.30 -11.98 -32.71
C ALA A 229 -32.51 -10.69 -32.48
N GLU A 230 -31.20 -10.78 -32.28
CA GLU A 230 -30.29 -9.64 -32.10
C GLU A 230 -30.35 -8.60 -33.23
N ASP A 231 -30.66 -9.05 -34.45
CA ASP A 231 -30.74 -8.26 -35.67
C ASP A 231 -32.19 -7.89 -36.07
N ALA A 232 -33.15 -8.05 -35.15
CA ALA A 232 -34.55 -7.74 -35.41
C ALA A 232 -34.73 -6.29 -35.90
N SER A 233 -35.41 -6.15 -37.03
CA SER A 233 -35.71 -4.84 -37.62
C SER A 233 -36.72 -4.05 -36.77
N ALA A 234 -36.79 -2.73 -36.96
CA ALA A 234 -37.77 -1.89 -36.28
C ALA A 234 -39.21 -2.39 -36.53
N ASP A 235 -39.52 -2.83 -37.75
CA ASP A 235 -40.84 -3.37 -38.12
C ASP A 235 -41.14 -4.69 -37.39
N THR A 236 -40.13 -5.56 -37.25
CA THR A 236 -40.25 -6.82 -36.52
C THR A 236 -40.52 -6.58 -35.04
N ILE A 237 -39.76 -5.66 -34.42
CA ILE A 237 -39.93 -5.28 -33.02
C ILE A 237 -41.31 -4.63 -32.79
N GLN A 238 -41.74 -3.76 -33.72
CA GLN A 238 -43.07 -3.13 -33.66
C GLN A 238 -44.19 -4.16 -33.76
N ALA A 239 -44.10 -5.10 -34.70
CA ALA A 239 -45.10 -6.15 -34.87
C ALA A 239 -45.23 -7.01 -33.61
N ALA A 240 -44.10 -7.40 -33.01
CA ALA A 240 -44.08 -8.19 -31.78
C ALA A 240 -44.68 -7.44 -30.58
N LEU A 241 -44.39 -6.14 -30.44
CA LEU A 241 -44.97 -5.29 -29.39
C LEU A 241 -46.47 -5.05 -29.60
N VAL A 242 -46.91 -4.83 -30.84
CA VAL A 242 -48.33 -4.65 -31.16
C VAL A 242 -49.12 -5.93 -30.91
N ALA A 243 -48.56 -7.09 -31.24
CA ALA A 243 -49.18 -8.38 -30.96
C ALA A 243 -49.33 -8.64 -29.45
N ALA A 244 -48.32 -8.27 -28.65
CA ALA A 244 -48.32 -8.47 -27.20
C ALA A 244 -49.17 -7.43 -26.45
N LEU A 245 -49.08 -6.16 -26.83
CA LEU A 245 -49.57 -5.03 -26.03
C LEU A 245 -50.74 -4.27 -26.68
N GLY A 246 -51.05 -4.52 -27.95
CA GLY A 246 -52.16 -3.90 -28.69
C GLY A 246 -51.70 -2.84 -29.71
N SER A 247 -52.63 -2.34 -30.52
CA SER A 247 -52.36 -1.36 -31.56
C SER A 247 -51.98 0.03 -31.01
N GLY A 248 -51.27 0.81 -31.83
CA GLY A 248 -50.86 2.18 -31.50
C GLY A 248 -49.41 2.35 -31.05
N ILE A 249 -48.64 1.27 -30.97
CA ILE A 249 -47.20 1.30 -30.68
C ILE A 249 -46.41 1.51 -31.97
N VAL A 250 -45.45 2.44 -31.96
CA VAL A 250 -44.58 2.73 -33.10
C VAL A 250 -43.12 2.56 -32.70
N VAL A 251 -42.33 1.87 -33.53
CA VAL A 251 -40.90 1.67 -33.30
C VAL A 251 -40.11 2.30 -34.44
N THR A 252 -39.14 3.14 -34.10
CA THR A 252 -38.24 3.79 -35.05
C THR A 252 -36.79 3.46 -34.73
N LEU A 253 -35.93 3.43 -35.75
CA LEU A 253 -34.50 3.18 -35.62
C LEU A 253 -33.70 4.46 -35.95
N PRO A 254 -33.61 5.42 -35.02
CA PRO A 254 -32.85 6.66 -35.23
C PRO A 254 -31.33 6.45 -35.28
N PHE A 255 -30.82 5.42 -34.60
CA PHE A 255 -29.38 5.08 -34.57
C PHE A 255 -29.21 3.56 -34.61
N SER A 256 -28.08 3.07 -35.15
CA SER A 256 -27.77 1.63 -35.15
C SER A 256 -27.92 1.03 -33.74
N GLN A 257 -28.69 -0.07 -33.63
CA GLN A 257 -28.95 -0.81 -32.38
C GLN A 257 -29.65 -0.02 -31.26
N ARG A 258 -30.23 1.15 -31.56
CA ARG A 258 -31.02 1.93 -30.60
C ARG A 258 -32.36 2.30 -31.21
N PHE A 259 -33.43 1.71 -30.69
CA PHE A 259 -34.78 1.88 -31.19
C PHE A 259 -35.57 2.76 -30.24
N TYR A 260 -36.33 3.72 -30.78
CA TYR A 260 -37.32 4.46 -30.00
C TYR A 260 -38.66 3.77 -30.13
N VAL A 261 -39.21 3.39 -29.00
CA VAL A 261 -40.51 2.75 -28.84
C VAL A 261 -41.46 3.81 -28.29
N ASP A 262 -42.38 4.26 -29.14
CA ASP A 262 -43.46 5.16 -28.80
C ASP A 262 -44.68 4.34 -28.36
N LEU A 263 -45.06 4.48 -27.09
CA LEU A 263 -46.13 3.72 -26.44
C LEU A 263 -47.47 4.45 -26.56
N GLY A 264 -48.03 4.46 -27.78
CA GLY A 264 -49.35 4.99 -28.07
C GLY A 264 -50.50 4.00 -27.89
N GLY A 265 -51.67 4.34 -28.45
CA GLY A 265 -52.88 3.52 -28.35
C GLY A 265 -53.47 3.53 -26.95
N LYS A 266 -53.62 2.36 -26.32
CA LYS A 266 -54.20 2.24 -24.96
C LYS A 266 -53.32 2.86 -23.86
N TYR A 267 -52.07 3.17 -24.17
CA TYR A 267 -51.12 3.83 -23.27
C TYR A 267 -50.99 5.33 -23.53
N ALA A 268 -51.69 5.85 -24.54
CA ALA A 268 -51.56 7.24 -24.95
C ALA A 268 -51.87 8.21 -23.80
N GLY A 269 -51.01 9.22 -23.62
CA GLY A 269 -51.17 10.23 -22.58
C GLY A 269 -50.95 9.78 -21.14
N THR A 270 -50.47 8.56 -20.92
CA THR A 270 -50.14 8.03 -19.59
C THR A 270 -48.64 7.76 -19.47
N ASP A 271 -48.08 8.02 -18.30
CA ASP A 271 -46.68 7.69 -18.01
C ASP A 271 -46.55 6.17 -17.81
N VAL A 272 -45.76 5.53 -18.66
CA VAL A 272 -45.58 4.07 -18.64
C VAL A 272 -44.23 3.74 -18.03
N ALA A 273 -44.26 2.92 -16.96
CA ALA A 273 -43.05 2.37 -16.37
C ALA A 273 -42.17 1.66 -17.41
N GLU A 274 -40.86 1.68 -17.17
CA GLU A 274 -39.87 1.11 -18.08
C GLU A 274 -40.17 -0.36 -18.43
N LEU A 275 -40.15 -0.68 -19.72
CA LEU A 275 -40.27 -2.05 -20.21
C LEU A 275 -39.05 -2.86 -19.79
N THR A 276 -39.24 -4.13 -19.47
CA THR A 276 -38.11 -5.02 -19.13
C THR A 276 -37.81 -5.98 -20.26
N VAL A 277 -36.61 -6.57 -20.24
CA VAL A 277 -36.18 -7.55 -21.23
C VAL A 277 -35.79 -8.84 -20.50
N GLU A 278 -36.25 -9.96 -21.04
CA GLU A 278 -35.85 -11.31 -20.61
C GLU A 278 -35.09 -11.99 -21.77
N GLY A 279 -34.03 -12.75 -21.45
CA GLY A 279 -33.32 -13.57 -22.42
C GLY A 279 -34.12 -14.81 -22.82
N GLY A 280 -34.10 -15.18 -24.10
CA GLY A 280 -34.71 -16.39 -24.65
C GLY A 280 -33.74 -17.56 -24.64
N ASP A 281 -32.79 -17.53 -25.57
CA ASP A 281 -31.63 -18.43 -25.60
C ASP A 281 -30.43 -17.70 -25.01
N ALA A 282 -29.73 -18.36 -24.07
CA ALA A 282 -28.53 -17.78 -23.48
C ALA A 282 -27.37 -17.82 -24.51
N PRO A 283 -26.71 -16.69 -24.79
CA PRO A 283 -25.50 -16.68 -25.62
C PRO A 283 -24.42 -17.60 -25.04
N ALA A 284 -23.57 -18.13 -25.94
CA ALA A 284 -22.33 -18.79 -25.54
C ALA A 284 -21.49 -17.81 -24.69
N GLN A 285 -20.90 -18.31 -23.61
CA GLN A 285 -20.25 -17.48 -22.62
C GLN A 285 -18.86 -17.03 -23.11
N ASP A 286 -18.53 -15.75 -22.92
CA ASP A 286 -17.18 -15.25 -23.18
C ASP A 286 -16.28 -15.49 -21.94
N LEU A 287 -15.04 -15.89 -22.20
CA LEU A 287 -14.02 -16.12 -21.17
C LEU A 287 -13.21 -14.84 -20.96
N PHE A 288 -13.10 -14.39 -19.70
CA PHE A 288 -12.30 -13.22 -19.34
C PHE A 288 -11.00 -13.62 -18.66
N LEU A 289 -9.87 -13.20 -19.22
CA LEU A 289 -8.53 -13.38 -18.65
C LEU A 289 -7.82 -12.04 -18.54
N THR A 290 -7.46 -11.64 -17.32
CA THR A 290 -6.64 -10.43 -17.10
C THR A 290 -5.24 -10.83 -16.69
N ILE A 291 -4.27 -10.50 -17.54
CA ILE A 291 -2.85 -10.83 -17.37
C ILE A 291 -2.14 -9.55 -16.89
N PRO A 292 -1.56 -9.56 -15.67
CA PRO A 292 -0.78 -8.42 -15.18
C PRO A 292 0.68 -8.50 -15.64
N PHE A 293 1.22 -7.40 -16.17
CA PHE A 293 2.62 -7.29 -16.64
C PHE A 293 3.50 -6.46 -15.69
N ASP A 294 3.25 -6.56 -14.39
CA ASP A 294 3.96 -5.86 -13.30
C ASP A 294 4.91 -6.77 -12.49
N ARG A 295 5.05 -8.03 -12.91
CA ARG A 295 5.86 -9.06 -12.24
C ARG A 295 7.35 -8.76 -12.27
N LEU A 296 8.04 -9.11 -11.18
CA LEU A 296 9.49 -8.87 -11.02
C LEU A 296 10.33 -9.64 -12.05
N GLU A 297 9.86 -10.81 -12.47
CA GLU A 297 10.50 -11.64 -13.50
C GLU A 297 10.57 -10.89 -14.83
N LEU A 298 9.45 -10.28 -15.25
CA LEU A 298 9.39 -9.45 -16.45
C LEU A 298 10.23 -8.18 -16.30
N ALA A 299 10.18 -7.53 -15.13
CA ALA A 299 11.03 -6.38 -14.82
C ALA A 299 12.52 -6.73 -14.97
N SER A 300 12.94 -7.92 -14.52
CA SER A 300 14.32 -8.38 -14.59
C SER A 300 14.82 -8.55 -16.02
N MET A 301 13.98 -9.06 -16.94
CA MET A 301 14.34 -9.20 -18.35
C MET A 301 14.51 -7.83 -19.02
N LEU A 302 13.57 -6.92 -18.75
CA LEU A 302 13.56 -5.55 -19.29
C LEU A 302 14.68 -4.64 -18.72
N ARG A 303 15.40 -5.06 -17.67
CA ARG A 303 16.63 -4.37 -17.25
C ARG A 303 17.70 -4.39 -18.33
N SER A 304 17.83 -5.53 -19.02
CA SER A 304 18.89 -5.77 -20.00
C SER A 304 18.50 -5.42 -21.44
N GLN A 305 17.20 -5.27 -21.72
CA GLN A 305 16.67 -5.05 -23.07
C GLN A 305 15.50 -4.03 -23.05
N PRO A 306 15.36 -3.18 -24.08
CA PRO A 306 14.29 -2.16 -24.13
C PRO A 306 12.89 -2.76 -24.35
N SER A 307 12.82 -3.95 -24.92
CA SER A 307 11.59 -4.70 -25.15
C SER A 307 11.87 -6.19 -25.10
N VAL A 308 10.86 -6.97 -24.74
CA VAL A 308 10.91 -8.43 -24.76
C VAL A 308 9.71 -8.96 -25.55
N THR A 309 9.98 -9.85 -26.51
CA THR A 309 8.95 -10.55 -27.28
C THR A 309 8.97 -12.02 -26.85
N LEU A 310 7.86 -12.47 -26.28
CA LEU A 310 7.69 -13.83 -25.77
C LEU A 310 6.33 -14.39 -26.20
N PRO A 311 6.17 -15.72 -26.23
CA PRO A 311 4.89 -16.30 -26.55
C PRO A 311 3.88 -16.05 -25.43
N LEU A 312 2.67 -15.66 -25.83
CA LEU A 312 1.44 -15.69 -25.07
C LEU A 312 0.69 -16.97 -25.43
N GLU A 313 0.47 -17.81 -24.43
CA GLU A 313 -0.25 -19.07 -24.54
C GLU A 313 -1.53 -19.04 -23.69
N ILE A 314 -2.66 -19.41 -24.29
CA ILE A 314 -3.95 -19.56 -23.60
C ILE A 314 -4.34 -21.03 -23.62
N ARG A 315 -4.56 -21.61 -22.44
CA ARG A 315 -5.09 -22.95 -22.25
C ARG A 315 -6.45 -22.92 -21.59
N ILE A 316 -7.30 -23.85 -22.00
CA ILE A 316 -8.59 -24.10 -21.38
C ILE A 316 -8.75 -25.59 -21.11
N ASP A 317 -9.42 -25.91 -20.01
CA ASP A 317 -9.95 -27.23 -19.73
C ASP A 317 -11.45 -27.17 -19.99
N CYS A 318 -11.93 -27.93 -20.97
CA CYS A 318 -13.34 -27.88 -21.34
C CYS A 318 -13.92 -29.23 -21.77
N THR A 319 -15.25 -29.37 -21.63
CA THR A 319 -16.05 -30.41 -22.26
C THR A 319 -17.00 -29.78 -23.29
N GLU A 320 -17.18 -30.46 -24.42
CA GLU A 320 -18.16 -30.07 -25.45
C GLU A 320 -19.52 -30.66 -25.07
N ASP A 321 -20.58 -29.84 -25.11
CA ASP A 321 -21.96 -30.23 -24.76
C ASP A 321 -22.15 -30.78 -23.33
N GLY A 322 -21.19 -30.53 -22.43
CA GLY A 322 -21.27 -30.93 -21.03
C GLY A 322 -21.19 -32.46 -20.79
N THR A 323 -20.79 -33.24 -21.80
CA THR A 323 -20.68 -34.70 -21.69
C THR A 323 -19.25 -35.16 -22.02
N GLY A 324 -18.71 -36.08 -21.20
CA GLY A 324 -17.35 -36.62 -21.37
C GLY A 324 -16.30 -36.06 -20.40
N ASP A 325 -15.07 -36.55 -20.52
CA ASP A 325 -13.93 -36.13 -19.70
C ASP A 325 -13.38 -34.77 -20.19
N PRO A 326 -13.08 -33.81 -19.28
CA PRO A 326 -12.47 -32.54 -19.64
C PRO A 326 -11.16 -32.73 -20.41
N GLN A 327 -11.01 -32.00 -21.51
CA GLN A 327 -9.77 -31.99 -22.30
C GLN A 327 -9.04 -30.67 -22.11
N GLU A 328 -7.74 -30.75 -21.82
CA GLU A 328 -6.85 -29.59 -21.88
C GLU A 328 -6.56 -29.24 -23.34
N ILE A 329 -6.81 -27.99 -23.70
CA ILE A 329 -6.65 -27.47 -25.06
C ILE A 329 -5.78 -26.21 -25.02
N VAL A 330 -4.72 -26.17 -25.83
CA VAL A 330 -4.03 -24.93 -26.17
C VAL A 330 -4.88 -24.18 -27.19
N ALA A 331 -5.57 -23.14 -26.74
CA ALA A 331 -6.52 -22.38 -27.54
C ALA A 331 -5.81 -21.35 -28.44
N LEU A 332 -4.76 -20.68 -27.93
CA LEU A 332 -3.98 -19.68 -28.66
C LEU A 332 -2.51 -19.80 -28.29
N TYR A 333 -1.65 -19.64 -29.29
CA TYR A 333 -0.20 -19.46 -29.11
C TYR A 333 0.26 -18.37 -30.08
N THR A 334 0.63 -17.19 -29.56
CA THR A 334 1.05 -16.05 -30.40
C THR A 334 2.15 -15.23 -29.73
N GLN A 335 2.91 -14.44 -30.48
CA GLN A 335 3.97 -13.60 -29.91
C GLN A 335 3.39 -12.28 -29.41
N LEU A 336 3.70 -11.91 -28.18
CA LEU A 336 3.34 -10.62 -27.56
C LEU A 336 4.60 -9.86 -27.19
N THR A 337 4.61 -8.54 -27.38
CA THR A 337 5.76 -7.70 -27.05
C THR A 337 5.43 -6.78 -25.89
N VAL A 338 6.30 -6.78 -24.88
CA VAL A 338 6.25 -5.85 -23.75
C VAL A 338 7.50 -4.98 -23.77
N GLN A 339 7.32 -3.68 -23.60
CA GLN A 339 8.38 -2.68 -23.62
C GLN A 339 8.65 -2.16 -22.21
N ARG A 340 9.90 -1.74 -21.98
CA ARG A 340 10.25 -1.00 -20.77
C ARG A 340 9.61 0.40 -20.84
N PRO A 341 9.09 0.94 -19.73
CA PRO A 341 8.64 2.34 -19.68
C PRO A 341 9.78 3.27 -20.12
N VAL A 342 9.45 4.20 -21.02
CA VAL A 342 10.40 5.18 -21.59
C VAL A 342 10.83 6.21 -20.55
N ALA A 343 9.93 6.54 -19.63
CA ALA A 343 10.18 7.37 -18.46
C ALA A 343 9.75 6.61 -17.20
N LEU A 344 10.52 6.73 -16.12
CA LEU A 344 9.96 6.46 -14.80
C LEU A 344 8.85 7.50 -14.58
N PRO A 345 7.68 7.16 -14.03
CA PRO A 345 6.61 8.13 -13.79
C PRO A 345 7.06 9.37 -13.00
N ILE A 346 8.15 9.25 -12.21
CA ILE A 346 8.78 10.35 -11.47
C ILE A 346 9.57 11.34 -12.35
N LEU A 347 9.90 10.95 -13.59
CA LEU A 347 10.63 11.75 -14.58
C LEU A 347 9.69 12.36 -15.63
N ASP A 348 8.44 11.87 -15.72
CA ASP A 348 7.41 12.40 -16.62
C ASP A 348 6.71 13.66 -16.07
N SER A 349 6.94 14.02 -14.80
CA SER A 349 6.61 15.35 -14.31
C SER A 349 7.69 16.35 -14.73
N LEU A 350 7.38 17.13 -15.77
CA LEU A 350 8.08 18.39 -16.00
C LEU A 350 8.03 19.22 -14.72
N ALA A 351 9.19 19.67 -14.23
CA ALA A 351 9.21 20.70 -13.20
C ALA A 351 8.42 21.91 -13.73
N THR A 352 7.41 22.36 -12.99
CA THR A 352 6.45 23.41 -13.38
C THR A 352 7.09 24.79 -13.59
N ILE A 353 8.41 24.91 -13.42
CA ILE A 353 9.15 26.16 -13.54
C ILE A 353 10.10 26.04 -14.73
N ASP A 354 9.76 26.74 -15.82
CA ASP A 354 10.68 27.04 -16.91
C ASP A 354 11.70 28.09 -16.42
N TRP A 355 12.80 27.61 -15.83
CA TRP A 355 13.89 28.46 -15.32
C TRP A 355 14.62 29.25 -16.41
N LEU A 356 14.28 29.05 -17.70
CA LEU A 356 14.90 29.72 -18.84
C LEU A 356 14.06 30.88 -19.40
N ARG A 357 12.85 31.13 -18.89
CA ARG A 357 12.01 32.27 -19.29
C ARG A 357 11.46 33.05 -18.09
N LEU A 358 11.84 34.32 -18.02
CA LEU A 358 11.20 35.29 -17.12
C LEU A 358 9.72 35.46 -17.52
N PRO A 359 8.76 35.40 -16.58
CA PRO A 359 7.35 35.63 -16.89
C PRO A 359 7.14 37.08 -17.34
N SER A 360 6.72 37.27 -18.59
CA SER A 360 6.38 38.59 -19.15
C SER A 360 4.87 38.69 -19.43
N PRO A 361 4.19 39.79 -19.03
CA PRO A 361 2.76 40.01 -19.27
C PRO A 361 2.40 40.06 -20.77
N LYS A 362 1.23 39.53 -21.14
CA LYS A 362 0.81 39.33 -22.54
C LYS A 362 0.18 40.57 -23.20
N THR A 363 -0.12 41.64 -22.47
CA THR A 363 -0.67 42.89 -23.05
C THR A 363 -0.25 44.11 -22.23
N TYR A 364 0.29 45.12 -22.92
CA TYR A 364 0.42 46.48 -22.39
C TYR A 364 -0.98 47.12 -22.31
N VAL A 365 -1.44 47.49 -21.11
CA VAL A 365 -2.65 48.30 -20.96
C VAL A 365 -2.34 49.70 -21.49
N GLY A 366 -3.10 50.13 -22.50
CA GLY A 366 -2.97 51.46 -23.10
C GLY A 366 -3.28 52.59 -22.11
N PRO A 367 -2.70 53.79 -22.30
CA PRO A 367 -2.70 54.86 -21.31
C PRO A 367 -4.11 55.44 -21.10
N GLY A 368 -4.72 55.10 -19.96
CA GLY A 368 -5.81 55.87 -19.36
C GLY A 368 -5.26 56.94 -18.43
N THR A 369 -6.00 58.02 -18.23
CA THR A 369 -5.63 59.24 -17.47
C THR A 369 -5.23 59.03 -16.00
N ALA A 370 -5.18 57.79 -15.51
CA ALA A 370 -4.67 57.43 -14.19
C ALA A 370 -3.24 56.84 -14.21
N ASN A 371 -2.65 56.52 -15.36
CA ASN A 371 -1.50 55.60 -15.41
C ASN A 371 -0.19 56.20 -15.94
N THR A 372 -0.02 57.53 -15.98
CA THR A 372 1.32 58.11 -16.15
C THR A 372 1.31 59.60 -15.80
N LEU A 373 2.03 59.98 -14.74
CA LEU A 373 2.40 61.36 -14.46
C LEU A 373 3.93 61.41 -14.37
N VAL A 374 4.59 61.70 -15.51
CA VAL A 374 5.93 62.28 -15.49
C VAL A 374 5.71 63.77 -15.22
N GLY A 375 5.52 64.13 -13.94
CA GLY A 375 5.07 65.45 -13.53
C GLY A 375 6.11 66.17 -12.69
N LYS A 376 6.62 67.31 -13.18
CA LYS A 376 7.38 68.27 -12.35
C LYS A 376 6.49 68.70 -11.18
N VAL A 377 7.00 68.62 -9.95
CA VAL A 377 6.24 69.02 -8.76
C VAL A 377 6.34 70.53 -8.61
N ALA A 378 5.20 71.22 -8.55
CA ALA A 378 5.15 72.67 -8.35
C ALA A 378 4.49 73.00 -7.02
N ARG A 379 5.15 73.83 -6.22
CA ARG A 379 4.55 74.46 -5.04
C ARG A 379 4.18 75.90 -5.34
N VAL A 380 3.00 76.29 -4.90
CA VAL A 380 2.45 77.61 -5.16
C VAL A 380 2.14 78.31 -3.85
N PHE A 381 2.66 79.52 -3.71
CA PHE A 381 2.37 80.46 -2.63
C PHE A 381 1.48 81.56 -3.21
N SER A 382 0.18 81.49 -2.94
CA SER A 382 -0.77 82.54 -3.30
C SER A 382 -0.77 83.65 -2.27
N GLU A 383 -1.34 84.80 -2.64
CA GLU A 383 -1.62 85.92 -1.74
C GLU A 383 -0.39 86.47 -0.98
N GLN A 384 0.76 86.50 -1.62
CA GLN A 384 1.98 87.11 -1.06
C GLN A 384 1.97 88.64 -1.23
N GLY A 385 2.64 89.31 -0.29
CA GLY A 385 2.68 90.77 -0.18
C GLY A 385 1.77 91.31 0.93
N ASP A 386 2.25 92.34 1.61
CA ASP A 386 1.62 93.01 2.76
C ASP A 386 1.65 94.56 2.63
N GLY A 387 2.19 95.08 1.52
CA GLY A 387 2.40 96.50 1.26
C GLY A 387 3.63 97.12 1.92
N ALA A 388 4.45 96.36 2.65
CA ALA A 388 5.62 96.86 3.37
C ALA A 388 6.89 96.01 3.17
N THR A 389 6.76 94.70 3.12
CA THR A 389 7.84 93.73 3.01
C THR A 389 8.28 93.56 1.55
N THR A 390 9.58 93.64 1.30
CA THR A 390 10.17 93.45 -0.04
C THR A 390 10.88 92.12 -0.21
N VAL A 391 11.05 91.32 0.85
CA VAL A 391 11.77 90.03 0.81
C VAL A 391 10.90 88.94 1.40
N PHE A 392 10.68 87.87 0.65
CA PHE A 392 9.85 86.73 1.02
C PHE A 392 10.70 85.47 1.03
N ASP A 393 10.81 84.82 2.18
CA ASP A 393 11.48 83.52 2.29
C ASP A 393 10.44 82.40 2.26
N LEU A 394 10.56 81.49 1.29
CA LEU A 394 9.50 80.55 0.93
C LEU A 394 10.03 79.11 0.99
N ALA A 395 9.53 78.36 1.97
CA ALA A 395 9.77 76.93 2.12
C ALA A 395 8.93 76.12 1.12
N HIS A 396 9.55 75.70 0.00
CA HIS A 396 8.89 74.87 -1.00
C HIS A 396 8.95 73.37 -0.68
N ASP A 397 9.84 72.92 0.21
CA ASP A 397 9.95 71.52 0.67
C ASP A 397 9.98 70.49 -0.47
N LEU A 398 10.60 70.83 -1.62
CA LEU A 398 10.67 69.93 -2.78
C LEU A 398 11.92 69.02 -2.75
N ALA A 399 12.76 69.16 -1.72
CA ALA A 399 14.02 68.45 -1.51
C ALA A 399 14.96 68.48 -2.72
N THR A 400 14.95 69.60 -3.46
CA THR A 400 15.83 69.86 -4.60
C THR A 400 16.11 71.35 -4.73
N SER A 401 17.37 71.69 -5.00
CA SER A 401 17.77 73.04 -5.42
C SER A 401 17.62 73.28 -6.92
N ASP A 402 17.28 72.25 -7.72
CA ASP A 402 16.97 72.41 -9.15
C ASP A 402 15.51 72.85 -9.31
N VAL A 403 15.29 74.16 -9.13
CA VAL A 403 13.97 74.78 -9.14
C VAL A 403 13.90 76.00 -10.05
N GLU A 404 12.73 76.22 -10.64
CA GLU A 404 12.41 77.44 -11.38
C GLU A 404 11.25 78.20 -10.73
N VAL A 405 11.41 79.52 -10.61
CA VAL A 405 10.54 80.39 -9.80
C VAL A 405 9.85 81.43 -10.66
N PHE A 406 8.52 81.36 -10.71
CA PHE A 406 7.67 82.29 -11.45
C PHE A 406 6.84 83.14 -10.47
N VAL A 407 6.86 84.45 -10.65
CA VAL A 407 5.97 85.36 -9.92
C VAL A 407 4.99 85.99 -10.90
N ARG A 408 3.72 86.06 -10.51
CA ARG A 408 2.69 86.81 -11.24
C ARG A 408 1.83 87.60 -10.27
N ILE A 409 1.14 88.62 -10.80
CA ILE A 409 0.07 89.28 -10.05
C ILE A 409 -1.10 88.30 -9.93
N ASP A 410 -1.65 88.08 -8.73
CA ASP A 410 -2.78 87.19 -8.52
C ASP A 410 -4.09 87.86 -8.94
N GLY A 411 -4.92 87.18 -9.75
CA GLY A 411 -6.16 87.72 -10.30
C GLY A 411 -6.46 87.28 -11.74
N ALA A 412 -7.69 87.50 -12.19
CA ALA A 412 -8.21 87.00 -13.49
C ALA A 412 -7.42 87.50 -14.72
N ASN A 413 -6.73 88.64 -14.61
CA ASN A 413 -5.85 89.23 -15.63
C ASN A 413 -4.41 89.42 -15.13
N GLY A 414 -3.97 88.56 -14.20
CA GLY A 414 -2.65 88.64 -13.58
C GLY A 414 -1.50 88.53 -14.59
N VAL A 415 -0.66 89.55 -14.66
CA VAL A 415 0.52 89.55 -15.54
C VAL A 415 1.68 88.83 -14.85
N GLN A 416 2.39 88.00 -15.61
CA GLN A 416 3.64 87.39 -15.15
C GLN A 416 4.73 88.45 -15.03
N LEU A 417 5.33 88.53 -13.85
CA LEU A 417 6.43 89.45 -13.56
C LEU A 417 7.74 88.86 -14.12
N LYS A 418 8.70 89.73 -14.39
CA LYS A 418 9.99 89.36 -14.99
C LYS A 418 11.09 89.30 -13.93
N ASN A 419 11.71 88.12 -13.79
CA ASN A 419 12.87 87.92 -12.93
C ASN A 419 14.05 88.81 -13.41
N GLY A 420 14.72 89.46 -12.47
CA GLY A 420 15.79 90.45 -12.69
C GLY A 420 15.31 91.87 -12.99
N VAL A 421 14.00 92.11 -13.13
CA VAL A 421 13.43 93.45 -13.39
C VAL A 421 12.39 93.80 -12.32
N ASP A 422 11.36 92.96 -12.16
CA ASP A 422 10.26 93.20 -11.22
C ASP A 422 10.50 92.50 -9.87
N TYR A 423 11.16 91.34 -9.90
CA TYR A 423 11.60 90.58 -8.73
C TYR A 423 12.95 89.90 -9.00
N SER A 424 13.65 89.47 -7.97
CA SER A 424 14.77 88.51 -8.07
C SER A 424 14.50 87.30 -7.19
N ALA A 425 14.73 86.10 -7.70
CA ALA A 425 14.67 84.86 -6.93
C ALA A 425 16.07 84.31 -6.69
N ALA A 426 16.37 83.93 -5.45
CA ALA A 426 17.59 83.25 -5.05
C ALA A 426 17.24 81.94 -4.37
N ILE A 427 17.86 80.85 -4.81
CA ILE A 427 17.73 79.53 -4.19
C ILE A 427 18.65 79.54 -2.96
N THR A 428 18.06 79.36 -1.78
CA THR A 428 18.80 79.45 -0.51
C THR A 428 19.23 78.08 0.00
N ASP A 429 18.40 77.05 -0.19
CA ASP A 429 18.76 75.64 0.01
C ASP A 429 17.83 74.72 -0.81
N ASP A 430 17.94 73.40 -0.64
CA ASP A 430 17.14 72.40 -1.38
C ASP A 430 15.62 72.45 -1.07
N ASN A 431 15.19 73.24 -0.10
CA ASN A 431 13.78 73.40 0.28
C ASN A 431 13.33 74.86 0.36
N HIS A 432 14.21 75.84 0.16
CA HIS A 432 13.90 77.25 0.29
C HIS A 432 14.33 78.09 -0.91
N VAL A 433 13.48 79.07 -1.23
CA VAL A 433 13.77 80.14 -2.17
C VAL A 433 13.42 81.47 -1.52
N THR A 434 14.32 82.42 -1.62
CA THR A 434 14.04 83.82 -1.28
C THR A 434 13.68 84.61 -2.53
N VAL A 435 12.51 85.26 -2.51
CA VAL A 435 12.03 86.16 -3.58
C VAL A 435 12.06 87.60 -3.07
N THR A 436 12.75 88.48 -3.78
CA THR A 436 12.87 89.90 -3.45
C THR A 436 12.19 90.77 -4.51
N ALA A 437 11.35 91.71 -4.09
CA ALA A 437 10.71 92.69 -4.96
C ALA A 437 11.66 93.85 -5.27
N LEU A 438 11.82 94.18 -6.56
CA LEU A 438 12.77 95.19 -7.03
C LEU A 438 12.11 96.55 -7.31
N THR A 439 10.78 96.58 -7.51
CA THR A 439 10.02 97.78 -7.87
C THR A 439 9.14 98.31 -6.72
N GLY A 440 9.47 97.97 -5.46
CA GLY A 440 8.71 98.32 -4.25
C GLY A 440 7.93 97.15 -3.66
N ALA A 441 7.50 97.27 -2.40
CA ALA A 441 6.79 96.21 -1.69
C ALA A 441 5.42 95.91 -2.36
N PRO A 442 5.11 94.65 -2.68
CA PRO A 442 3.84 94.30 -3.29
C PRO A 442 2.69 94.54 -2.32
N ALA A 443 1.57 95.06 -2.84
CA ALA A 443 0.37 95.30 -2.06
C ALA A 443 -0.19 93.99 -1.49
N ALA A 444 -1.01 94.10 -0.43
CA ALA A 444 -1.55 92.96 0.30
C ALA A 444 -2.18 91.90 -0.63
N GLY A 445 -1.67 90.67 -0.59
CA GLY A 445 -2.23 89.53 -1.33
C GLY A 445 -2.04 89.56 -2.85
N THR A 446 -1.21 90.46 -3.39
CA THR A 446 -1.15 90.67 -4.85
C THR A 446 -0.21 89.74 -5.59
N TRP A 447 0.75 89.10 -4.94
CA TRP A 447 1.71 88.22 -5.61
C TRP A 447 1.34 86.76 -5.46
N ARG A 448 1.49 86.03 -6.57
CA ARG A 448 1.46 84.58 -6.59
C ARG A 448 2.79 84.06 -7.07
N ILE A 449 3.47 83.32 -6.21
CA ILE A 449 4.81 82.79 -6.43
C ILE A 449 4.69 81.29 -6.63
N SER A 450 5.23 80.77 -7.72
CA SER A 450 5.21 79.33 -8.04
C SER A 450 6.64 78.84 -8.20
N VAL A 451 7.01 77.81 -7.44
CA VAL A 451 8.31 77.15 -7.46
C VAL A 451 8.13 75.76 -8.04
N ILE A 452 8.78 75.46 -9.16
CA ILE A 452 8.70 74.18 -9.84
C ILE A 452 10.01 73.44 -9.65
N GLY A 453 9.98 72.27 -9.03
CA GLY A 453 11.13 71.39 -8.86
C GLY A 453 11.25 70.37 -9.99
N PHE A 454 12.49 70.16 -10.45
CA PHE A 454 12.84 69.19 -11.47
C PHE A 454 13.48 67.96 -10.80
N VAL A 455 12.65 67.06 -10.25
CA VAL A 455 13.10 65.78 -9.69
C VAL A 455 12.36 64.62 -10.34
N ASP A 456 13.11 63.61 -10.77
CA ASP A 456 12.59 62.35 -11.31
C ASP A 456 12.27 61.40 -10.14
N THR A 457 11.09 61.53 -9.54
CA THR A 457 10.58 60.54 -8.58
C THR A 457 9.31 59.89 -9.13
N ALA A 458 9.49 58.71 -9.75
CA ALA A 458 8.39 57.82 -10.05
C ALA A 458 7.86 57.23 -8.73
N VAL A 459 6.74 57.76 -8.24
CA VAL A 459 6.01 57.17 -7.11
C VAL A 459 5.08 56.11 -7.68
N TRP A 460 5.46 54.84 -7.54
CA TRP A 460 4.53 53.74 -7.74
C TRP A 460 3.52 53.80 -6.58
N ALA A 461 2.22 53.79 -6.89
CA ALA A 461 1.21 53.67 -5.85
C ALA A 461 1.41 52.33 -5.15
N ASP A 462 1.57 52.36 -3.82
CA ASP A 462 1.77 51.17 -2.98
C ASP A 462 0.58 50.17 -3.04
N ASP A 463 -0.53 50.55 -3.68
CA ASP A 463 -1.78 49.78 -3.76
C ASP A 463 -2.22 49.44 -5.21
N LEU A 464 -1.32 48.86 -6.03
CA LEU A 464 -1.73 48.31 -7.33
C LEU A 464 -2.56 47.04 -7.14
N THR A 465 -3.88 47.18 -7.18
CA THR A 465 -4.81 46.05 -7.23
C THR A 465 -5.00 45.59 -8.68
N ILE A 466 -4.52 44.39 -9.02
CA ILE A 466 -4.77 43.73 -10.31
C ILE A 466 -5.92 42.74 -10.13
N ALA A 467 -6.95 42.83 -10.98
CA ALA A 467 -8.07 41.89 -10.93
C ALA A 467 -7.64 40.49 -11.42
N GLU A 468 -8.13 39.44 -10.75
CA GLU A 468 -7.73 38.04 -10.96
C GLU A 468 -7.96 37.55 -12.40
N ASP A 469 -8.97 38.09 -13.08
CA ASP A 469 -9.32 37.81 -14.47
C ASP A 469 -8.31 38.37 -15.49
N GLN A 470 -7.41 39.26 -15.06
CA GLN A 470 -6.38 39.85 -15.90
C GLN A 470 -5.11 38.99 -15.97
N VAL A 471 -4.99 37.95 -15.14
CA VAL A 471 -3.86 37.01 -15.15
C VAL A 471 -4.31 35.70 -15.77
N THR A 472 -3.72 35.36 -16.93
CA THR A 472 -4.07 34.15 -17.68
C THR A 472 -3.87 32.91 -16.82
N ASN A 473 -4.88 32.04 -16.76
CA ASN A 473 -4.95 30.80 -15.97
C ASN A 473 -5.03 30.94 -14.45
N LEU A 474 -4.83 32.14 -13.87
CA LEU A 474 -4.89 32.34 -12.43
C LEU A 474 -6.24 31.93 -11.81
N PRO A 475 -7.41 32.26 -12.39
CA PRO A 475 -8.70 31.83 -11.83
C PRO A 475 -8.90 30.30 -11.88
N THR A 476 -8.40 29.67 -12.95
CA THR A 476 -8.49 28.21 -13.12
C THR A 476 -7.57 27.50 -12.15
N ASP A 477 -6.36 28.01 -11.95
CA ASP A 477 -5.37 27.44 -11.04
C ASP A 477 -5.75 27.66 -9.56
N LEU A 478 -6.31 28.82 -9.21
CA LEU A 478 -6.87 29.08 -7.87
C LEU A 478 -8.07 28.17 -7.59
N SER A 479 -8.98 27.99 -8.55
CA SER A 479 -10.10 27.06 -8.39
C SER A 479 -9.62 25.61 -8.23
N ALA A 480 -8.61 25.18 -8.99
CA ALA A 480 -8.05 23.85 -8.89
C ALA A 480 -7.33 23.62 -7.55
N LEU A 481 -6.55 24.60 -7.09
CA LEU A 481 -5.94 24.59 -5.76
C LEU A 481 -6.99 24.55 -4.66
N GLN A 482 -8.08 25.30 -4.78
CA GLN A 482 -9.16 25.31 -3.81
C GLN A 482 -9.87 23.96 -3.73
N THR A 483 -10.10 23.29 -4.86
CA THR A 483 -10.62 21.92 -4.89
C THR A 483 -9.63 20.92 -4.26
N ALA A 484 -8.35 20.96 -4.64
CA ALA A 484 -7.33 20.05 -4.08
C ALA A 484 -7.14 20.25 -2.57
N VAL A 485 -7.16 21.51 -2.10
CA VAL A 485 -7.12 21.84 -0.67
C VAL A 485 -8.37 21.35 0.04
N THR A 486 -9.56 21.45 -0.58
CA THR A 486 -10.80 20.93 0.01
C THR A 486 -10.76 19.41 0.14
N GLU A 487 -10.28 18.69 -0.88
CA GLU A 487 -10.12 17.23 -0.85
C GLU A 487 -9.08 16.79 0.20
N LEU A 488 -7.93 17.47 0.26
CA LEU A 488 -6.94 17.24 1.32
C LEU A 488 -7.49 17.57 2.71
N GLN A 489 -8.28 18.62 2.87
CA GLN A 489 -8.96 18.95 4.12
C GLN A 489 -10.02 17.93 4.52
N THR A 490 -10.63 17.22 3.58
CA THR A 490 -11.52 16.08 3.88
C THR A 490 -10.79 14.80 4.27
N LEU A 491 -9.51 14.66 3.87
CA LEU A 491 -8.66 13.51 4.19
C LEU A 491 -7.77 13.75 5.43
N LEU A 492 -7.46 15.00 5.74
CA LEU A 492 -6.83 15.39 6.99
C LEU A 492 -7.87 15.31 8.11
N PRO A 493 -7.58 14.67 9.27
CA PRO A 493 -8.34 14.96 10.46
C PRO A 493 -8.23 16.47 10.69
N ALA A 494 -9.35 17.18 10.57
CA ALA A 494 -9.39 18.64 10.57
C ALA A 494 -8.51 19.20 11.69
N ASN A 495 -7.67 20.18 11.33
CA ASN A 495 -6.79 20.98 12.19
C ASN A 495 -7.00 20.75 13.69
N ALA A 496 -6.00 20.13 14.32
CA ALA A 496 -5.91 19.98 15.77
C ALA A 496 -5.72 21.34 16.46
N SER A 497 -6.74 22.19 16.46
CA SER A 497 -7.06 22.95 17.65
C SER A 497 -7.59 21.93 18.67
N LEU A 498 -7.06 21.95 19.90
CA LEU A 498 -7.67 21.24 21.02
C LEU A 498 -9.19 21.46 20.95
N PRO A 499 -10.00 20.39 20.91
CA PRO A 499 -11.45 20.53 20.95
C PRO A 499 -11.79 21.49 22.08
N SER A 500 -12.57 22.54 21.79
CA SER A 500 -13.11 23.41 22.83
C SER A 500 -13.86 22.53 23.82
N GLY A 501 -13.29 22.35 25.01
CA GLY A 501 -13.77 21.37 26.01
C GLY A 501 -12.70 20.41 26.56
N ILE A 502 -11.50 20.33 26.00
CA ILE A 502 -10.37 19.66 26.67
C ILE A 502 -9.70 20.65 27.63
N ALA A 503 -10.05 20.57 28.90
CA ALA A 503 -9.21 21.12 29.96
C ALA A 503 -7.88 20.34 30.01
N PRO A 504 -6.73 20.98 30.28
CA PRO A 504 -5.48 20.24 30.54
C PRO A 504 -5.76 19.26 31.67
N SER A 505 -5.84 17.97 31.31
CA SER A 505 -6.00 16.91 32.28
C SER A 505 -4.69 16.82 33.05
N ASN A 506 -4.77 16.90 34.37
CA ASN A 506 -3.65 16.60 35.25
C ASN A 506 -3.22 15.12 35.17
N ALA A 507 -3.98 14.28 34.45
CA ALA A 507 -3.68 12.89 34.23
C ALA A 507 -3.51 12.54 32.74
N THR A 508 -2.41 11.88 32.40
CA THR A 508 -2.12 11.35 31.06
C THR A 508 -2.27 9.83 31.11
N THR A 509 -3.06 9.26 30.20
CA THR A 509 -3.24 7.79 30.12
C THR A 509 -2.75 7.26 28.78
N ILE A 510 -1.73 6.40 28.80
CA ILE A 510 -1.28 5.62 27.65
C ILE A 510 -2.10 4.34 27.61
N GLN A 511 -2.96 4.22 26.61
CA GLN A 511 -3.86 3.08 26.45
C GLN A 511 -3.11 1.87 25.90
N LEU A 512 -3.22 0.72 26.55
CA LEU A 512 -2.73 -0.55 26.05
C LEU A 512 -3.91 -1.41 25.61
N GLN A 513 -3.80 -2.01 24.43
CA GLN A 513 -4.84 -2.89 23.91
C GLN A 513 -4.73 -4.27 24.57
N PRO A 514 -5.85 -4.92 24.93
CA PRO A 514 -5.84 -6.32 25.30
C PRO A 514 -5.23 -7.16 24.17
N PHE A 515 -4.36 -8.09 24.53
CA PHE A 515 -3.65 -8.91 23.57
C PHE A 515 -3.66 -10.36 24.02
N SER A 516 -3.80 -11.29 23.08
CA SER A 516 -3.78 -12.72 23.34
C SER A 516 -3.00 -13.43 22.26
N GLN A 517 -2.18 -14.40 22.67
CA GLN A 517 -1.36 -15.16 21.75
C GLN A 517 -1.19 -16.59 22.23
N ILE A 518 -1.21 -17.52 21.28
CA ILE A 518 -0.75 -18.88 21.48
C ILE A 518 0.60 -19.02 20.77
N LEU A 519 1.65 -19.25 21.54
CA LEU A 519 3.04 -19.24 21.06
C LEU A 519 3.25 -20.35 20.02
N PHE A 520 3.95 -20.00 18.94
CA PHE A 520 4.25 -20.86 17.78
C PHE A 520 3.03 -21.36 16.98
N ALA A 521 1.80 -21.03 17.38
CA ALA A 521 0.60 -21.48 16.68
C ALA A 521 0.29 -20.56 15.50
N LYS A 522 0.27 -21.13 14.29
CA LYS A 522 0.04 -20.40 13.04
C LYS A 522 -0.97 -21.16 12.18
N ASP A 523 -1.85 -20.45 11.50
CA ASP A 523 -2.75 -21.06 10.51
C ASP A 523 -2.05 -21.33 9.18
N ALA A 524 -2.78 -21.86 8.20
CA ALA A 524 -2.24 -22.19 6.88
C ALA A 524 -1.71 -20.98 6.10
N THR A 525 -2.13 -19.76 6.45
CA THR A 525 -1.65 -18.51 5.85
C THR A 525 -0.41 -17.96 6.56
N GLY A 526 -0.03 -18.55 7.70
CA GLY A 526 1.06 -18.05 8.54
C GLY A 526 0.65 -16.94 9.50
N ALA A 527 -0.65 -16.71 9.69
CA ALA A 527 -1.17 -15.79 10.71
C ALA A 527 -1.20 -16.45 12.10
N PRO A 528 -0.96 -15.71 13.20
CA PRO A 528 -1.02 -16.26 14.56
C PRO A 528 -2.41 -16.79 14.90
N ILE A 529 -2.49 -18.00 15.47
CA ILE A 529 -3.73 -18.54 16.00
C ILE A 529 -3.92 -18.04 17.43
N THR A 530 -5.06 -17.38 17.68
CA THR A 530 -5.44 -16.88 19.02
C THR A 530 -6.55 -17.71 19.67
N ASP A 531 -7.27 -18.51 18.87
CA ASP A 531 -8.37 -19.37 19.32
C ASP A 531 -7.87 -20.81 19.56
N PRO A 532 -7.90 -21.31 20.80
CA PRO A 532 -7.49 -22.68 21.14
C PRO A 532 -8.20 -23.77 20.33
N THR A 533 -9.43 -23.53 19.86
CA THR A 533 -10.21 -24.51 19.08
C THR A 533 -9.67 -24.71 17.68
N LYS A 534 -8.92 -23.73 17.15
CA LYS A 534 -8.29 -23.77 15.83
C LYS A 534 -6.87 -24.34 15.87
N LEU A 535 -6.38 -24.75 17.03
CA LEU A 535 -5.07 -25.38 17.13
C LEU A 535 -5.03 -26.68 16.31
N PRO A 536 -3.93 -26.92 15.56
CA PRO A 536 -3.76 -28.15 14.82
C PRO A 536 -4.02 -29.39 15.67
N THR A 537 -4.60 -30.42 15.05
CA THR A 537 -4.72 -31.76 15.65
C THR A 537 -3.37 -32.49 15.72
N THR A 538 -2.33 -31.94 15.10
CA THR A 538 -0.95 -32.44 15.13
C THR A 538 -0.32 -32.33 16.51
N LYS A 539 0.86 -32.95 16.68
CA LYS A 539 1.62 -32.92 17.93
C LYS A 539 1.96 -31.46 18.34
N PRO A 540 1.78 -31.09 19.63
CA PRO A 540 2.19 -29.78 20.14
C PRO A 540 3.70 -29.54 20.00
N PRO A 541 4.15 -28.27 20.00
CA PRO A 541 5.55 -27.92 19.90
C PRO A 541 6.34 -28.43 21.11
N PHE A 542 7.66 -28.57 20.93
CA PHE A 542 8.54 -28.84 22.06
C PHE A 542 8.45 -27.72 23.09
N LEU A 543 8.50 -28.09 24.37
CA LEU A 543 8.84 -27.17 25.44
C LEU A 543 10.32 -27.41 25.75
N LEU A 544 11.14 -26.38 25.52
CA LEU A 544 12.59 -26.49 25.63
C LEU A 544 13.02 -26.17 27.08
N PRO A 545 13.76 -27.05 27.75
CA PRO A 545 14.17 -26.82 29.14
C PRO A 545 15.32 -25.82 29.23
N ALA A 546 15.50 -25.24 30.42
CA ALA A 546 16.73 -24.54 30.77
C ALA A 546 17.87 -25.54 30.95
N LEU A 547 19.11 -25.07 30.76
CA LEU A 547 20.32 -25.85 31.01
C LEU A 547 21.13 -25.22 32.14
N ASN A 548 21.47 -26.02 33.15
CA ASN A 548 22.38 -25.64 34.21
C ASN A 548 23.72 -26.35 33.99
N THR A 549 24.76 -25.63 33.56
CA THR A 549 26.07 -26.21 33.30
C THR A 549 27.18 -25.17 33.39
N THR A 550 28.32 -25.56 33.96
CA THR A 550 29.56 -24.76 33.97
C THR A 550 30.45 -25.06 32.78
N THR A 551 30.17 -26.15 32.04
CA THR A 551 31.04 -26.66 30.98
C THR A 551 30.51 -26.25 29.62
N SER A 552 31.27 -25.43 28.90
CA SER A 552 31.04 -25.15 27.48
C SER A 552 31.83 -26.13 26.60
N LEU A 553 31.22 -26.57 25.51
CA LEU A 553 31.84 -27.36 24.45
C LEU A 553 32.65 -26.49 23.46
N GLY A 554 32.75 -25.18 23.72
CA GLY A 554 33.49 -24.22 22.91
C GLY A 554 32.61 -23.40 21.97
N ALA A 555 33.24 -22.81 20.96
CA ALA A 555 32.55 -22.01 19.95
C ALA A 555 31.66 -22.88 19.05
N LEU A 556 30.47 -22.39 18.75
CA LEU A 556 29.53 -23.03 17.83
C LEU A 556 30.14 -23.07 16.41
N PRO A 557 30.30 -24.26 15.80
CA PRO A 557 30.73 -24.38 14.42
C PRO A 557 29.74 -23.70 13.47
N THR A 558 30.25 -22.95 12.49
CA THR A 558 29.42 -22.18 11.55
C THR A 558 28.83 -23.02 10.41
N SER A 559 29.42 -24.19 10.10
CA SER A 559 28.85 -25.17 9.17
C SER A 559 29.66 -26.49 9.16
N PRO A 560 29.02 -27.67 9.24
CA PRO A 560 27.63 -27.86 9.67
C PRO A 560 27.47 -27.52 11.16
N LEU A 561 26.25 -27.15 11.59
CA LEU A 561 25.95 -27.04 13.02
C LEU A 561 26.12 -28.43 13.69
N PRO A 562 26.57 -28.49 14.95
CA PRO A 562 26.68 -29.76 15.67
C PRO A 562 25.32 -30.45 15.75
N ASP A 563 25.33 -31.79 15.69
CA ASP A 563 24.12 -32.56 15.99
C ASP A 563 23.64 -32.27 17.42
N PRO A 564 22.32 -32.16 17.67
CA PRO A 564 21.77 -31.93 19.00
C PRO A 564 22.23 -33.03 19.97
N ALA A 565 22.98 -32.63 21.01
CA ALA A 565 23.38 -33.49 22.11
C ALA A 565 22.83 -32.94 23.43
N ALA A 566 22.25 -33.81 24.25
CA ALA A 566 21.64 -33.39 25.52
C ALA A 566 22.69 -32.80 26.46
N GLY A 567 22.42 -31.60 26.98
CA GLY A 567 23.32 -30.89 27.87
C GLY A 567 24.47 -30.16 27.16
N ALA A 568 24.45 -30.08 25.83
CA ALA A 568 25.45 -29.32 25.08
C ALA A 568 25.27 -27.80 25.30
N LEU A 569 26.40 -27.09 25.45
CA LEU A 569 26.48 -25.64 25.54
C LEU A 569 27.58 -25.12 24.62
N TYR A 570 27.23 -24.26 23.68
CA TYR A 570 28.13 -23.60 22.75
C TYR A 570 28.07 -22.07 22.91
N THR A 571 29.17 -21.38 22.61
CA THR A 571 29.21 -19.91 22.51
C THR A 571 29.18 -19.47 21.06
N THR A 572 28.56 -18.34 20.74
CA THR A 572 28.51 -17.81 19.37
C THR A 572 29.45 -16.62 19.22
N ALA A 573 30.35 -16.66 18.25
CA ALA A 573 31.26 -15.53 17.96
C ALA A 573 30.59 -14.45 17.08
N ALA A 574 29.64 -14.85 16.24
CA ALA A 574 28.85 -13.99 15.38
C ALA A 574 27.37 -14.39 15.46
N ALA A 575 26.49 -13.48 15.03
CA ALA A 575 25.07 -13.76 14.99
C ALA A 575 24.81 -14.99 14.08
N THR A 576 24.27 -16.06 14.65
CA THR A 576 24.14 -17.36 13.97
C THR A 576 22.69 -17.80 13.96
N LEU A 577 22.15 -18.13 12.78
CA LEU A 577 20.80 -18.68 12.64
C LEU A 577 20.79 -20.12 13.13
N ILE A 578 19.99 -20.39 14.16
CA ILE A 578 19.74 -21.74 14.65
C ILE A 578 18.45 -22.26 13.98
N PRO A 579 18.52 -23.33 13.17
CA PRO A 579 17.35 -23.90 12.51
C PRO A 579 16.27 -24.27 13.52
N GLY A 580 15.02 -24.05 13.11
CA GLY A 580 13.85 -24.45 13.88
C GLY A 580 13.69 -25.96 13.92
N GLY A 581 12.95 -26.46 14.91
CA GLY A 581 12.70 -27.87 15.12
C GLY A 581 11.49 -28.06 16.03
N GLY A 582 10.84 -29.22 15.96
CA GLY A 582 9.71 -29.55 16.84
C GLY A 582 8.59 -28.52 16.90
N HIS A 583 8.22 -27.97 15.74
CA HIS A 583 7.22 -26.89 15.57
C HIS A 583 7.60 -25.53 16.19
N ILE A 584 8.86 -25.33 16.58
CA ILE A 584 9.44 -24.05 16.95
C ILE A 584 10.17 -23.47 15.73
N ARG A 585 10.06 -22.16 15.52
CA ARG A 585 10.71 -21.45 14.40
C ARG A 585 12.21 -21.33 14.61
N SER A 586 12.96 -21.17 13.52
CA SER A 586 14.36 -20.79 13.58
C SER A 586 14.51 -19.44 14.29
N SER A 587 15.61 -19.27 15.01
CA SER A 587 15.90 -18.04 15.76
C SER A 587 17.39 -17.73 15.68
N MET A 588 17.72 -16.44 15.74
CA MET A 588 19.11 -15.98 15.75
C MET A 588 19.65 -16.07 17.17
N SER A 589 20.84 -16.66 17.32
CA SER A 589 21.69 -16.42 18.49
C SER A 589 22.51 -15.16 18.20
N GLU A 590 22.55 -14.21 19.13
CA GLU A 590 23.32 -12.96 19.01
C GLU A 590 24.84 -13.23 18.96
N ALA A 591 25.62 -12.26 18.48
CA ALA A 591 27.08 -12.32 18.60
C ALA A 591 27.48 -12.23 20.08
N GLY A 592 28.31 -13.16 20.56
CA GLY A 592 28.61 -13.32 21.99
C GLY A 592 27.52 -14.05 22.79
N GLY A 593 26.50 -14.60 22.12
CA GLY A 593 25.41 -15.36 22.72
C GLY A 593 25.75 -16.82 23.03
N TYR A 594 24.72 -17.58 23.38
CA TYR A 594 24.82 -19.00 23.71
C TYR A 594 23.82 -19.84 22.90
N VAL A 595 24.19 -21.09 22.65
CA VAL A 595 23.32 -22.12 22.05
C VAL A 595 23.41 -23.35 22.91
N ILE A 596 22.25 -23.89 23.30
CA ILE A 596 22.16 -25.11 24.11
C ILE A 596 21.34 -26.16 23.38
N SER A 597 21.42 -27.40 23.83
CA SER A 597 20.60 -28.50 23.32
C SER A 597 20.14 -29.44 24.42
N ASP A 598 18.91 -29.91 24.28
CA ASP A 598 18.28 -30.94 25.11
C ASP A 598 18.39 -32.34 24.49
N GLY A 599 19.12 -32.46 23.37
CA GLY A 599 19.28 -33.69 22.59
C GLY A 599 18.21 -33.89 21.53
N ARG A 600 17.13 -33.09 21.54
CA ARG A 600 16.09 -33.09 20.49
C ARG A 600 16.38 -32.01 19.45
N MET A 601 16.81 -30.82 19.88
CA MET A 601 17.23 -29.73 18.99
C MET A 601 18.24 -28.79 19.65
N ASN A 602 19.02 -28.08 18.83
CA ASN A 602 19.78 -26.92 19.27
C ASN A 602 18.86 -25.69 19.28
N TYR A 603 19.05 -24.80 20.25
CA TYR A 603 18.28 -23.56 20.38
C TYR A 603 19.11 -22.46 21.05
N PRO A 604 18.88 -21.19 20.67
CA PRO A 604 19.58 -20.08 21.29
C PRO A 604 19.10 -19.89 22.73
N ALA A 605 20.03 -19.53 23.60
CA ALA A 605 19.76 -19.33 25.01
C ALA A 605 20.43 -18.08 25.57
N ARG A 606 19.79 -17.50 26.59
CA ARG A 606 20.29 -16.37 27.37
C ARG A 606 20.83 -16.88 28.70
N LYS A 607 22.04 -16.45 29.07
CA LYS A 607 22.61 -16.71 30.40
C LYS A 607 21.95 -15.80 31.44
N SER A 608 21.62 -16.36 32.60
CA SER A 608 20.96 -15.63 33.70
C SER A 608 21.97 -14.86 34.54
N GLY A 609 22.35 -13.66 34.08
CA GLY A 609 23.33 -12.82 34.76
C GLY A 609 24.66 -13.56 34.95
N SER A 610 25.17 -13.58 36.18
CA SER A 610 26.40 -14.30 36.54
C SER A 610 26.21 -15.79 36.84
N LYS A 611 24.97 -16.31 36.76
CA LYS A 611 24.66 -17.72 37.08
C LYS A 611 24.90 -18.61 35.87
N ASP A 612 25.28 -19.86 36.11
CA ASP A 612 25.50 -20.88 35.07
C ASP A 612 24.21 -21.57 34.61
N SER A 613 23.14 -20.78 34.52
CA SER A 613 21.80 -21.18 34.05
C SER A 613 21.51 -20.48 32.72
N TYR A 614 21.13 -21.27 31.72
CA TYR A 614 20.87 -20.83 30.35
C TYR A 614 19.42 -21.15 29.99
N TYR A 615 18.68 -20.12 29.57
CA TYR A 615 17.25 -20.21 29.30
C TYR A 615 16.94 -19.99 27.81
N PRO A 616 15.97 -20.72 27.23
CA PRO A 616 15.69 -20.66 25.80
C PRO A 616 15.10 -19.31 25.38
N ILE A 617 15.78 -18.63 24.45
CA ILE A 617 15.36 -17.34 23.89
C ILE A 617 14.01 -17.41 23.14
N PRO A 618 13.65 -18.48 22.40
CA PRO A 618 12.37 -18.54 21.69
C PRO A 618 11.12 -18.40 22.58
N PHE A 619 11.28 -18.55 23.90
CA PHE A 619 10.22 -18.41 24.89
C PHE A 619 10.28 -17.06 25.62
N GLU A 620 11.22 -16.17 25.31
CA GLU A 620 11.17 -14.80 25.80
C GLU A 620 10.05 -14.03 25.08
N ILE A 621 9.07 -13.54 25.84
CA ILE A 621 7.85 -12.93 25.29
C ILE A 621 7.72 -11.51 25.86
N PRO A 622 7.81 -10.46 25.03
CA PRO A 622 7.41 -9.12 25.44
C PRO A 622 5.88 -9.06 25.53
N ILE A 623 5.35 -8.64 26.68
CA ILE A 623 3.91 -8.42 26.89
C ILE A 623 3.54 -7.03 26.36
N PHE A 624 4.38 -6.03 26.68
CA PHE A 624 4.45 -4.73 26.05
C PHE A 624 5.90 -4.24 26.14
N GLY A 625 6.35 -3.43 25.17
CA GLY A 625 7.75 -3.04 25.04
C GLY A 625 8.63 -4.11 24.38
N GLY A 626 8.23 -4.51 23.17
CA GLY A 626 9.00 -5.37 22.27
C GLY A 626 9.29 -4.68 20.94
N THR A 627 8.25 -4.32 20.18
CA THR A 627 8.35 -3.45 19.00
C THR A 627 7.97 -2.00 19.34
N ASP A 628 7.06 -1.83 20.30
CA ASP A 628 6.54 -0.54 20.77
C ASP A 628 6.85 -0.38 22.27
N ASP A 629 8.06 0.09 22.58
CA ASP A 629 8.45 0.45 23.95
C ASP A 629 7.63 1.63 24.47
N ILE A 630 7.20 1.55 25.73
CA ILE A 630 6.47 2.66 26.34
C ILE A 630 7.49 3.68 26.83
N LEU A 631 7.71 4.69 25.99
CA LEU A 631 8.58 5.81 26.28
C LEU A 631 7.87 6.82 27.17
N ILE A 632 8.50 7.13 28.30
CA ILE A 632 8.11 8.19 29.22
C ILE A 632 9.14 9.30 29.08
N ASN A 633 8.67 10.54 28.92
CA ASN A 633 9.50 11.73 28.90
C ASN A 633 9.16 12.68 30.05
N ASP A 634 10.01 13.67 30.24
CA ASP A 634 9.89 14.73 31.25
C ASP A 634 8.59 15.54 31.17
N MET A 635 8.08 15.80 29.96
CA MET A 635 6.82 16.51 29.74
C MET A 635 5.60 15.67 30.17
N MET A 636 5.66 14.35 29.99
CA MET A 636 4.61 13.42 30.39
C MET A 636 4.66 13.10 31.89
N PHE A 637 5.86 13.12 32.48
CA PHE A 637 6.09 12.72 33.87
C PHE A 637 6.83 13.78 34.71
N PRO A 638 6.23 14.98 34.88
CA PRO A 638 6.85 16.06 35.66
C PRO A 638 6.91 15.73 37.16
N ALA A 639 7.62 16.58 37.91
CA ALA A 639 7.72 16.48 39.36
C ALA A 639 6.33 16.49 40.04
N GLY A 640 6.17 15.68 41.08
CA GLY A 640 4.92 15.50 41.83
C GLY A 640 3.97 14.45 41.24
N LYS A 641 4.30 13.82 40.11
CA LYS A 641 3.44 12.84 39.43
C LYS A 641 3.75 11.41 39.81
N THR A 642 2.73 10.56 39.77
CA THR A 642 2.85 9.11 39.92
C THR A 642 2.37 8.40 38.67
N LEU A 643 3.27 7.63 38.06
CA LEU A 643 2.98 6.68 37.00
C LEU A 643 2.50 5.39 37.63
N THR A 644 1.36 4.88 37.18
CA THR A 644 0.75 3.64 37.63
C THR A 644 0.42 2.78 36.42
N PHE A 645 0.91 1.54 36.44
CA PHE A 645 0.54 0.51 35.48
C PHE A 645 -0.09 -0.67 36.23
N LEU A 646 -1.26 -1.10 35.78
CA LEU A 646 -1.99 -2.24 36.34
C LEU A 646 -2.56 -3.11 35.22
N GLY A 647 -2.33 -4.42 35.30
CA GLY A 647 -2.82 -5.38 34.32
C GLY A 647 -3.17 -6.72 34.96
N LYS A 648 -3.86 -7.55 34.19
CA LYS A 648 -4.12 -8.96 34.51
C LYS A 648 -3.51 -9.83 33.43
N LEU A 649 -2.86 -10.91 33.87
CA LEU A 649 -2.21 -11.86 32.99
C LEU A 649 -2.87 -13.21 33.16
N SER A 650 -3.32 -13.79 32.05
CA SER A 650 -3.84 -15.14 32.01
C SER A 650 -2.87 -16.04 31.28
N LEU A 651 -2.56 -17.22 31.84
CA LEU A 651 -1.58 -18.17 31.31
C LEU A 651 -2.12 -19.60 31.36
N GLN A 652 -1.81 -20.38 30.32
CA GLN A 652 -2.16 -21.79 30.24
C GLN A 652 -1.22 -22.56 29.30
N ILE A 653 -0.97 -23.83 29.59
CA ILE A 653 -0.40 -24.79 28.64
C ILE A 653 -1.52 -25.65 28.05
N LEU A 654 -1.81 -25.50 26.77
CA LEU A 654 -2.81 -26.28 26.06
C LEU A 654 -2.19 -27.56 25.51
N LYS A 655 -2.87 -28.70 25.71
CA LYS A 655 -2.40 -30.04 25.32
C LYS A 655 -0.97 -30.35 25.80
N GLY A 656 -0.59 -29.86 26.98
CA GLY A 656 0.76 -29.98 27.53
C GLY A 656 1.06 -31.36 28.13
N THR A 657 2.30 -31.83 28.00
CA THR A 657 2.83 -33.05 28.65
C THR A 657 3.72 -32.73 29.86
N SER A 658 4.07 -31.47 30.07
CA SER A 658 4.89 -30.99 31.18
C SER A 658 4.34 -29.68 31.72
N GLU A 659 4.63 -29.41 32.99
CA GLU A 659 4.48 -28.06 33.56
C GLU A 659 5.69 -27.21 33.17
N ALA A 660 5.48 -25.91 33.09
CA ALA A 660 6.53 -24.95 32.82
C ALA A 660 6.52 -23.81 33.83
N GLU A 661 7.59 -23.05 33.87
CA GLU A 661 7.66 -21.80 34.62
C GLU A 661 8.27 -20.68 33.79
N TYR A 662 7.82 -19.47 34.08
CA TYR A 662 8.38 -18.23 33.58
C TYR A 662 8.79 -17.35 34.75
N LEU A 663 9.84 -16.57 34.54
CA LEU A 663 10.08 -15.37 35.33
C LEU A 663 9.37 -14.20 34.66
N PHE A 664 8.26 -13.77 35.26
CA PHE A 664 7.59 -12.53 34.87
C PHE A 664 8.35 -11.34 35.46
N VAL A 665 8.69 -10.37 34.61
CA VAL A 665 9.37 -9.15 35.03
C VAL A 665 8.73 -7.89 34.48
N ILE A 666 8.82 -6.81 35.26
CA ILE A 666 8.60 -5.44 34.79
C ILE A 666 9.93 -4.70 34.93
N GLU A 667 10.41 -4.15 33.83
CA GLU A 667 11.72 -3.53 33.73
C GLU A 667 11.60 -2.09 33.26
N GLN A 668 12.54 -1.28 33.71
CA GLN A 668 12.73 0.09 33.26
C GLN A 668 14.06 0.19 32.51
N GLY A 669 14.07 0.95 31.44
CA GLY A 669 15.22 1.12 30.56
C GLY A 669 15.62 2.59 30.47
N LEU A 670 16.93 2.84 30.42
CA LEU A 670 17.44 4.17 30.13
C LEU A 670 17.47 4.34 28.61
N ILE A 671 16.85 5.42 28.12
CA ILE A 671 16.94 5.81 26.72
C ILE A 671 18.35 6.38 26.52
N THR A 672 19.17 5.71 25.73
CA THR A 672 20.54 6.15 25.43
C THR A 672 20.61 6.77 24.04
N GLN A 673 21.56 7.66 23.83
CA GLN A 673 21.83 8.26 22.53
C GLN A 673 23.22 7.83 22.07
N GLU A 674 23.39 7.66 20.76
CA GLU A 674 24.71 7.35 20.21
C GLU A 674 25.63 8.57 20.37
N THR A 675 26.78 8.38 21.01
CA THR A 675 27.75 9.45 21.27
C THR A 675 28.94 9.43 20.30
N THR A 676 28.98 8.46 19.38
CA THR A 676 30.10 8.23 18.45
C THR A 676 29.58 8.06 17.02
N PRO A 677 30.17 8.73 16.01
CA PRO A 677 31.26 9.72 16.13
C PRO A 677 30.77 11.00 16.80
N GLY A 678 31.61 11.65 17.61
CA GLY A 678 31.22 12.79 18.44
C GLY A 678 30.54 13.91 17.64
N THR A 679 29.40 14.39 18.16
CA THR A 679 28.39 15.28 17.52
C THR A 679 27.54 14.68 16.38
N PRO A 680 26.92 13.48 16.54
CA PRO A 680 25.76 13.16 15.72
C PRO A 680 24.52 13.87 16.29
N ASP A 681 23.55 14.23 15.44
CA ASP A 681 22.19 14.52 15.92
C ASP A 681 21.64 13.28 16.66
N ALA A 682 20.56 13.44 17.43
CA ALA A 682 20.01 12.37 18.27
C ALA A 682 19.75 11.08 17.46
N ASN A 683 20.71 10.16 17.48
CA ASN A 683 20.60 8.86 16.84
C ASN A 683 20.13 7.85 17.88
N LEU A 684 19.21 6.99 17.46
CA LEU A 684 18.60 6.00 18.34
C LEU A 684 19.65 4.92 18.68
N LEU A 685 20.22 5.00 19.88
CA LEU A 685 20.92 3.88 20.49
C LEU A 685 19.88 3.02 21.24
N ASP A 686 20.15 1.72 21.33
CA ASP A 686 19.25 0.77 21.98
C ASP A 686 19.00 1.14 23.47
N ILE A 687 17.84 0.76 24.00
CA ILE A 687 17.47 1.05 25.38
C ILE A 687 18.28 0.15 26.31
N THR A 688 18.98 0.77 27.28
CA THR A 688 19.71 0.01 28.29
C THR A 688 18.77 -0.40 29.42
N TRP A 689 18.26 -1.63 29.35
CA TRP A 689 17.34 -2.20 30.33
C TRP A 689 18.02 -2.61 31.63
N GLN A 690 17.43 -2.25 32.77
CA GLN A 690 17.91 -2.67 34.10
C GLN A 690 17.46 -4.09 34.46
N THR A 691 18.03 -5.08 33.78
CA THR A 691 17.64 -6.49 33.88
C THR A 691 18.03 -7.17 35.20
N ALA A 692 19.06 -6.66 35.89
CA ALA A 692 19.56 -7.21 37.14
C ALA A 692 18.64 -6.93 38.35
N THR A 693 17.97 -5.78 38.35
CA THR A 693 17.06 -5.35 39.42
C THR A 693 15.76 -4.79 38.84
N PRO A 694 14.89 -5.67 38.29
CA PRO A 694 13.60 -5.25 37.75
C PRO A 694 12.67 -4.74 38.86
N LEU A 695 11.67 -3.94 38.48
CA LEU A 695 10.64 -3.42 39.40
C LEU A 695 9.75 -4.54 39.95
N VAL A 696 9.47 -5.54 39.12
CA VAL A 696 8.79 -6.78 39.51
C VAL A 696 9.61 -7.94 38.99
N SER A 697 9.76 -8.97 39.82
CA SER A 697 10.34 -10.25 39.44
C SER A 697 9.63 -11.35 40.20
N GLN A 698 8.86 -12.17 39.48
CA GLN A 698 8.06 -13.23 40.08
C GLN A 698 8.09 -14.48 39.21
N ILE A 699 8.33 -15.63 39.84
CA ILE A 699 8.18 -16.93 39.19
C ILE A 699 6.69 -17.24 39.07
N VAL A 700 6.26 -17.55 37.86
CA VAL A 700 4.90 -17.92 37.52
C VAL A 700 4.93 -19.31 36.92
N ARG A 701 4.21 -20.24 37.55
CA ARG A 701 4.10 -21.62 37.06
C ARG A 701 2.91 -21.73 36.12
N VAL A 702 3.12 -22.35 34.97
CA VAL A 702 2.10 -22.54 33.94
C VAL A 702 1.81 -24.03 33.83
N GLY A 703 0.52 -24.37 33.93
CA GLY A 703 0.01 -25.72 33.82
C GLY A 703 -1.20 -25.81 32.89
N PRO A 704 -1.92 -26.94 32.88
CA PRO A 704 -3.07 -27.13 32.00
C PRO A 704 -4.30 -26.32 32.43
N ALA A 705 -4.38 -25.90 33.70
CA ALA A 705 -5.42 -24.99 34.18
C ALA A 705 -5.06 -23.54 33.85
N ILE A 706 -6.06 -22.76 33.44
CA ILE A 706 -5.90 -21.31 33.26
C ILE A 706 -5.58 -20.69 34.62
N GLN A 707 -4.46 -19.97 34.70
CA GLN A 707 -4.08 -19.18 35.86
C GLN A 707 -4.14 -17.70 35.51
N THR A 708 -4.82 -16.92 36.35
CA THR A 708 -4.93 -15.47 36.17
C THR A 708 -4.39 -14.75 37.41
N PHE A 709 -3.51 -13.77 37.21
CA PHE A 709 -2.97 -12.95 38.29
C PHE A 709 -2.88 -11.47 37.91
N GLY A 710 -3.07 -10.61 38.90
CA GLY A 710 -2.88 -9.17 38.76
C GLY A 710 -1.41 -8.80 38.96
N PHE A 711 -0.94 -7.85 38.17
CA PHE A 711 0.43 -7.33 38.23
C PHE A 711 0.44 -5.84 37.91
N GLY A 712 1.56 -5.18 38.23
CA GLY A 712 1.71 -3.76 37.94
C GLY A 712 2.92 -3.14 38.59
N CYS A 713 3.04 -1.83 38.45
CA CYS A 713 4.02 -1.03 39.19
C CYS A 713 3.50 0.40 39.38
N THR A 714 4.03 1.06 40.41
CA THR A 714 3.91 2.49 40.60
C THR A 714 5.30 3.10 40.59
N ILE A 715 5.48 4.24 39.94
CA ILE A 715 6.72 5.03 39.94
C ILE A 715 6.30 6.46 40.30
N ALA A 716 6.84 7.02 41.37
CA ALA A 716 6.57 8.38 41.79
C ALA A 716 7.79 9.27 41.54
N ASN A 717 7.61 10.34 40.76
CA ASN A 717 8.57 11.42 40.60
C ASN A 717 8.28 12.46 41.67
N THR A 718 8.99 12.44 42.79
CA THR A 718 8.61 13.26 43.96
C THR A 718 8.91 14.75 43.74
N ASN A 719 10.05 15.07 43.13
CA ASN A 719 10.53 16.45 43.00
C ASN A 719 11.40 16.70 41.74
N GLY A 720 11.35 15.82 40.74
CA GLY A 720 12.15 15.90 39.52
C GLY A 720 13.53 15.24 39.62
N THR A 721 14.00 14.92 40.83
CA THR A 721 15.33 14.32 41.07
C THR A 721 15.29 13.07 41.95
N VAL A 722 14.19 12.87 42.69
CA VAL A 722 13.95 11.72 43.55
C VAL A 722 12.80 10.91 42.99
N PHE A 723 13.14 9.71 42.52
CA PHE A 723 12.17 8.73 42.06
C PHE A 723 12.04 7.63 43.10
N THR A 724 10.84 7.07 43.24
CA THR A 724 10.58 5.84 43.99
C THR A 724 9.70 4.93 43.15
N ALA A 725 9.87 3.62 43.25
CA ALA A 725 9.04 2.68 42.51
C ALA A 725 8.63 1.51 43.39
N ASN A 726 7.37 1.08 43.28
CA ASN A 726 6.87 -0.12 43.93
C ASN A 726 6.32 -1.08 42.88
N GLY A 727 6.74 -2.34 42.93
CA GLY A 727 6.14 -3.40 42.13
C GLY A 727 4.81 -3.87 42.70
N MET A 728 3.98 -4.50 41.89
CA MET A 728 2.75 -5.16 42.34
C MET A 728 2.61 -6.54 41.71
N ILE A 729 2.27 -7.53 42.53
CA ILE A 729 1.96 -8.89 42.07
C ILE A 729 0.92 -9.54 42.99
N TYR A 730 0.00 -10.34 42.42
CA TYR A 730 -1.10 -10.99 43.15
C TYR A 730 -1.89 -10.00 44.04
N GLN A 731 -2.09 -8.78 43.55
CA GLN A 731 -2.75 -7.67 44.27
C GLN A 731 -2.01 -7.19 45.53
N ARG A 732 -0.72 -7.52 45.70
CA ARG A 732 0.14 -7.04 46.79
C ARG A 732 1.22 -6.11 46.26
N VAL A 733 1.47 -5.03 46.99
CA VAL A 733 2.57 -4.10 46.73
C VAL A 733 3.87 -4.71 47.26
N LEU A 734 4.88 -4.80 46.41
CA LEU A 734 6.25 -5.12 46.75
C LEU A 734 6.93 -3.84 47.25
N SER A 735 7.72 -3.94 48.32
CA SER A 735 8.44 -2.80 48.89
C SER A 735 9.28 -2.06 47.84
N ALA A 736 9.48 -0.75 48.07
CA ALA A 736 10.14 0.14 47.13
C ALA A 736 11.47 -0.41 46.60
N THR A 737 11.63 -0.43 45.27
CA THR A 737 12.84 -0.88 44.60
C THR A 737 13.94 0.19 44.75
N ALA A 738 15.10 -0.19 45.31
CA ALA A 738 16.19 0.73 45.57
C ALA A 738 16.87 1.32 44.32
N ASN A 739 16.66 0.69 43.15
CA ASN A 739 17.29 1.07 41.88
C ASN A 739 16.25 1.51 40.86
N VAL A 740 15.46 2.55 41.15
CA VAL A 740 14.57 3.19 40.17
C VAL A 740 15.37 4.11 39.23
N GLN A 741 14.93 4.31 37.98
CA GLN A 741 15.55 5.30 37.10
C GLN A 741 15.41 6.69 37.72
N GLN A 742 16.52 7.44 37.79
CA GLN A 742 16.55 8.76 38.44
C GLN A 742 16.33 9.91 37.45
N THR A 743 15.71 9.62 36.31
CA THR A 743 15.37 10.62 35.28
C THR A 743 13.96 10.36 34.79
N ALA A 744 13.27 11.40 34.33
CA ALA A 744 11.93 11.28 33.77
C ALA A 744 11.92 10.78 32.31
N ASN A 745 13.10 10.51 31.73
CA ASN A 745 13.29 9.98 30.39
C ASN A 745 13.69 8.51 30.44
N PHE A 746 12.70 7.63 30.45
CA PHE A 746 12.92 6.18 30.55
C PHE A 746 11.87 5.40 29.75
N ALA A 747 12.18 4.15 29.46
CA ALA A 747 11.24 3.20 28.86
C ALA A 747 10.73 2.21 29.90
N LEU A 748 9.50 1.72 29.74
CA LEU A 748 8.92 0.67 30.56
C LEU A 748 8.52 -0.54 29.69
N ARG A 749 8.87 -1.75 30.12
CA ARG A 749 8.41 -2.99 29.50
C ARG A 749 7.99 -4.03 30.51
N ALA A 750 7.12 -4.95 30.10
CA ALA A 750 6.87 -6.19 30.82
C ALA A 750 7.16 -7.37 29.90
N MET A 751 7.79 -8.41 30.44
CA MET A 751 8.15 -9.59 29.67
C MET A 751 8.12 -10.87 30.50
N PHE A 752 7.92 -11.98 29.80
CA PHE A 752 8.30 -13.29 30.29
C PHE A 752 9.71 -13.62 29.85
N ARG A 753 10.53 -14.09 30.79
CA ARG A 753 11.88 -14.60 30.52
C ARG A 753 12.15 -15.84 31.37
N ASN A 754 13.34 -16.40 31.22
CA ASN A 754 13.81 -17.55 31.99
C ASN A 754 12.81 -18.72 31.98
N PHE A 755 12.35 -19.09 30.79
CA PHE A 755 11.44 -20.22 30.63
C PHE A 755 12.11 -21.53 31.01
N ASP A 756 11.46 -22.34 31.85
CA ASP A 756 11.93 -23.68 32.17
C ASP A 756 10.79 -24.69 32.21
N THR A 757 11.12 -25.96 32.09
CA THR A 757 10.17 -27.08 32.16
C THR A 757 10.59 -28.06 33.23
N LYS A 758 9.67 -28.93 33.64
CA LYS A 758 9.99 -29.96 34.63
C LYS A 758 11.04 -30.95 34.10
N ASN A 759 12.23 -30.95 34.71
CA ASN A 759 13.37 -31.83 34.38
C ASN A 759 13.06 -33.33 34.30
N SER A 760 12.00 -33.81 34.96
CA SER A 760 11.61 -35.22 34.94
C SER A 760 10.89 -35.66 33.65
N VAL A 761 10.60 -34.74 32.72
CA VAL A 761 9.83 -35.03 31.50
C VAL A 761 10.74 -34.97 30.28
N THR A 762 11.00 -36.12 29.65
CA THR A 762 11.96 -36.27 28.53
C THR A 762 11.43 -35.82 27.16
N ASP A 763 10.11 -35.76 26.97
CA ASP A 763 9.48 -35.20 25.77
C ASP A 763 8.43 -34.15 26.15
N ALA A 764 8.89 -33.08 26.83
CA ALA A 764 8.04 -31.97 27.20
C ALA A 764 7.50 -31.26 25.94
N ARG A 765 6.19 -31.12 25.86
CA ARG A 765 5.44 -30.52 24.74
C ARG A 765 4.24 -29.75 25.25
N GLY A 766 3.77 -28.77 24.48
CA GLY A 766 2.54 -28.03 24.77
C GLY A 766 2.46 -26.69 24.05
N TRP A 767 1.25 -26.19 23.82
CA TRP A 767 1.03 -24.85 23.30
C TRP A 767 0.91 -23.85 24.46
N LEU A 768 1.81 -22.87 24.53
CA LEU A 768 1.76 -21.85 25.58
C LEU A 768 0.82 -20.73 25.16
N SER A 769 -0.24 -20.54 25.92
CA SER A 769 -1.22 -19.47 25.72
C SER A 769 -1.04 -18.41 26.79
N TRP A 770 -1.04 -17.14 26.37
CA TRP A 770 -1.06 -16.02 27.30
C TRP A 770 -2.00 -14.91 26.80
N SER A 771 -2.60 -14.20 27.74
CA SER A 771 -3.50 -13.08 27.47
C SER A 771 -3.27 -11.94 28.47
N LEU A 772 -3.03 -10.74 27.94
CA LEU A 772 -3.12 -9.49 28.68
C LEU A 772 -4.58 -9.04 28.73
N LEU A 773 -5.13 -9.00 29.94
CA LEU A 773 -6.51 -8.67 30.22
C LEU A 773 -6.61 -7.33 30.95
N GLN A 774 -7.75 -6.68 30.78
CA GLN A 774 -8.10 -5.48 31.52
C GLN A 774 -8.24 -5.78 33.02
N PRO A 775 -7.81 -4.88 33.93
CA PRO A 775 -8.09 -5.02 35.35
C PRO A 775 -9.60 -4.83 35.64
N ASP A 776 -10.12 -5.46 36.70
CA ASP A 776 -11.58 -5.52 36.98
C ASP A 776 -12.25 -4.14 37.10
N ASN A 777 -11.50 -3.12 37.54
CA ASN A 777 -12.02 -1.79 37.85
C ASN A 777 -11.20 -0.66 37.20
N GLY A 778 -10.58 -0.89 36.04
CA GLY A 778 -9.69 0.11 35.47
C GLY A 778 -9.47 -0.04 33.98
N ILE A 779 -8.81 0.96 33.41
CA ILE A 779 -8.40 0.94 32.01
C ILE A 779 -7.06 0.22 31.92
N LEU A 780 -6.91 -0.69 30.95
CA LEU A 780 -5.63 -1.33 30.67
C LEU A 780 -4.70 -0.29 30.05
N GLY A 781 -3.74 0.18 30.84
CA GLY A 781 -2.86 1.26 30.40
C GLY A 781 -1.98 1.78 31.51
N ILE A 782 -1.20 2.79 31.17
CA ILE A 782 -0.35 3.53 32.08
C ILE A 782 -1.03 4.86 32.38
N SER A 783 -1.36 5.09 33.64
CA SER A 783 -1.90 6.36 34.12
C SER A 783 -0.79 7.15 34.80
N ILE A 784 -0.57 8.38 34.38
CA ILE A 784 0.31 9.34 35.05
C ILE A 784 -0.60 10.40 35.66
N SER A 785 -0.61 10.56 36.98
CA SER A 785 -1.51 11.50 37.67
C SER A 785 -0.82 12.25 38.80
#